data_AF-A0A9D8FSX4-F1
#
_entry.id   AF-A0A9D8FSX4-F1
#
_cell.length_a   1.000
_cell.length_b   1.000
_cell.length_c   1.000
_cell.angle_alpha   90.00
_cell.angle_beta   90.00
_cell.angle_gamma   90.00
#
_symmetry.space_group_name_H-M   'P 1'
#
loop_
_entity.id
_entity.type
_entity.pdbx_description
1 polymer ?
#
loop_
_entity_poly.entity_id
_entity_poly.type
_entity_poly.pdbx_seq_one_letter_code
_entity_poly.pdbx_strand_id
1 'polypeptide(L)'
;MASPYADRFFGADIAAVDPLVDTLIGLEEERQRRRIILIPSESYAPQSVRQALGSVFTNIYAEGYPPSQMVGNDEDLLADLAQQLAAYRRYADRRFYKGTDYVHFVETLAQRRAASCFARHARRPIDEAEIRVNVQPLSGAAANLAVYDALMEPGDTLMGMDLYQGGHLTHGSEFNVSGKQYRVVSYGVSSRDHRLDYGEILRTAEAARPKVIVAGYTSYPWAPDWDAFRRIADSVGAYLVADIAHPAGMVVAGQYPNPVGIADVTTFTTHKTLCGPRGACILTTDEDLARRIDSSVFPGIQGGPHTNKFAAMCLTFQIARTEPFADLQRRIVENAQALAKGLTDRGLELAYGGTDTHLLLLDLKSIRHPNKHPLYGEVVARILELAGIVTNKNTIPGDTVTALGTGIRMGTPWITQRGMGPAEMDRLAECITRIVRGITPFSYEGRLGPLPRGKIDLDVLEEVRWIVDEMARSAQAEIEGERSDYPHYCLRPRERRPAVPLLGADAPGVKWSLTRDTVLVDRSDMGIVRVSGWRARPFLDDLCTTDISAVGIGQGTQSVLLDANGQVIDDLTLWRMAADERGRDTYLVLTHPENTDRVLSWMRAISDGYTLFDDQDVWRKVRGPVTVEVAGPMQGERGMAAIAIWGPLAEESLRQALGEACPAGIDPWDWVDVPVGPRSVMVARSGFGAAVPGYDILGALPDLGTIWEALARLGAKPMRAPDARHTLRRAVGLPPSWPADERIREAAPYVDRLPHLYDLDKPYFVGQDKLPPPSTHVAKRPFAWTAPTDTPPKRTALYEEHVGLGAKIISFAGWEMPVWYTSVGEEHVAVRERAGLFDVAHMGTLEVSGPHAVDLMDLVGVNYVRWLQNGDSQYSALLDADGHILDDILIYRRAWDRFFVVVNAANFDKDWAWLNAVNENQVLIDKQRPWVSVLHPAILRDLKDPASGPEQRVDIALQGPKSLPLLLDCAEDPLLSARLARLQRTKFVEGTLGGIDLLISRTGYTGEDAGYELYVHPDHAAGLWNLLLERGAPYGVAPCGLAARDSTRIEAGLPLYGHELGGELEISPNEAGYASYVKYHKPFFIGRTPYKARNDGSTRRIVRFQVSERGARALRGGEPAVNRRGRVIGTVTSCTLVGDRQIGMALIDGRYAEPGTELLIYPQTRGAVCKSPQELELGDTVALAIDAVVLSRFPERGT
;
A
#
# COMPACT_ATOMS: atom_id res chain seq x y z
N MET A 1 -12.83 52.57 4.00
CA MET A 1 -11.62 51.73 4.04
C MET A 1 -12.01 50.38 3.47
N ALA A 2 -11.25 49.82 2.55
CA ALA A 2 -11.48 48.46 2.08
C ALA A 2 -11.29 47.49 3.26
N SER A 3 -12.04 46.39 3.27
CA SER A 3 -11.89 45.35 4.30
C SER A 3 -10.51 44.72 4.14
N PRO A 4 -9.75 44.47 5.22
CA PRO A 4 -8.50 43.71 5.14
C PRO A 4 -8.65 42.36 4.43
N TYR A 5 -9.86 41.77 4.47
CA TYR A 5 -10.19 40.58 3.69
C TYR A 5 -10.20 40.86 2.18
N ALA A 6 -10.85 41.93 1.74
CA ALA A 6 -10.94 42.29 0.33
C ALA A 6 -9.56 42.65 -0.23
N ASP A 7 -8.78 43.46 0.50
CA ASP A 7 -7.43 43.85 0.08
C ASP A 7 -6.47 42.65 -0.04
N ARG A 8 -6.69 41.61 0.78
CA ARG A 8 -5.83 40.42 0.79
C ARG A 8 -6.26 39.36 -0.23
N PHE A 9 -7.55 39.17 -0.47
CA PHE A 9 -8.05 38.01 -1.20
C PHE A 9 -8.80 38.33 -2.49
N PHE A 10 -9.38 39.52 -2.66
CA PHE A 10 -10.08 39.85 -3.90
C PHE A 10 -9.07 40.21 -5.00
N GLY A 11 -9.04 39.41 -6.07
CA GLY A 11 -8.11 39.56 -7.19
C GLY A 11 -6.72 38.96 -6.97
N ALA A 12 -6.49 38.26 -5.85
CA ALA A 12 -5.26 37.52 -5.62
C ALA A 12 -5.25 36.18 -6.37
N ASP A 13 -4.12 35.84 -6.98
CA ASP A 13 -3.91 34.55 -7.62
C ASP A 13 -3.66 33.44 -6.59
N ILE A 14 -3.85 32.18 -7.00
CA ILE A 14 -3.66 30.99 -6.15
C ILE A 14 -2.25 30.99 -5.54
N ALA A 15 -1.20 31.24 -6.35
CA ALA A 15 0.18 31.29 -5.88
C ALA A 15 0.43 32.31 -4.76
N ALA A 16 -0.33 33.41 -4.71
CA ALA A 16 -0.19 34.43 -3.66
C ALA A 16 -0.93 34.05 -2.36
N VAL A 17 -2.00 33.26 -2.46
CA VAL A 17 -2.85 32.85 -1.33
C VAL A 17 -2.39 31.51 -0.73
N ASP A 18 -2.12 30.53 -1.59
CA ASP A 18 -1.72 29.17 -1.24
C ASP A 18 -0.71 28.60 -2.28
N PRO A 19 0.60 28.86 -2.09
CA PRO A 19 1.65 28.37 -2.98
C PRO A 19 1.71 26.84 -3.10
N LEU A 20 1.26 26.11 -2.08
CA LEU A 20 1.27 24.64 -2.12
C LEU A 20 0.21 24.13 -3.09
N VAL A 21 -1.00 24.69 -3.05
CA VAL A 21 -2.06 24.34 -4.02
C VAL A 21 -1.64 24.67 -5.44
N ASP A 22 -1.02 25.82 -5.67
CA ASP A 22 -0.46 26.20 -6.97
C ASP A 22 0.57 25.18 -7.48
N THR A 23 1.50 24.78 -6.62
CA THR A 23 2.50 23.73 -6.92
C THR A 23 1.84 22.40 -7.27
N LEU A 24 0.80 21.98 -6.53
CA LEU A 24 0.09 20.72 -6.79
C LEU A 24 -0.68 20.75 -8.11
N ILE A 25 -1.29 21.89 -8.47
CA ILE A 25 -1.93 22.08 -9.78
C ILE A 25 -0.89 21.96 -10.90
N GLY A 26 0.25 22.66 -10.77
CA GLY A 26 1.33 22.58 -11.76
C GLY A 26 1.89 21.17 -11.96
N LEU A 27 2.06 20.40 -10.88
CA LEU A 27 2.48 18.99 -10.95
C LEU A 27 1.42 18.11 -11.66
N GLU A 28 0.13 18.32 -11.40
CA GLU A 28 -0.92 17.56 -12.09
C GLU A 28 -1.01 17.92 -13.58
N GLU A 29 -0.88 19.20 -13.95
CA GLU A 29 -0.79 19.63 -15.35
C GLU A 29 0.40 18.99 -16.06
N GLU A 30 1.56 18.95 -15.39
CA GLU A 30 2.73 18.25 -15.89
C GLU A 30 2.47 16.75 -16.06
N ARG A 31 1.87 16.07 -15.06
CA ARG A 31 1.52 14.64 -15.14
C ARG A 31 0.64 14.36 -16.35
N GLN A 32 -0.42 15.14 -16.56
CA GLN A 32 -1.36 14.98 -17.67
C GLN A 32 -0.72 15.16 -19.04
N ARG A 33 0.25 16.08 -19.15
CA ARG A 33 1.02 16.28 -20.38
C ARG A 33 2.02 15.16 -20.65
N ARG A 34 2.69 14.66 -19.61
CA ARG A 34 3.78 13.67 -19.72
C ARG A 34 3.31 12.22 -19.79
N ARG A 35 2.09 11.91 -19.37
CA ARG A 35 1.56 10.54 -19.34
C ARG A 35 0.62 10.25 -20.51
N ILE A 36 0.47 8.97 -20.82
CA ILE A 36 -0.52 8.43 -21.75
C ILE A 36 -1.70 7.95 -20.94
N ILE A 37 -2.83 8.64 -21.01
CA ILE A 37 -4.03 8.31 -20.23
C ILE A 37 -4.99 7.48 -21.06
N LEU A 38 -5.21 6.24 -20.63
CA LEU A 38 -6.12 5.28 -21.25
C LEU A 38 -7.32 4.95 -20.35
N ILE A 39 -7.65 5.78 -19.36
CA ILE A 39 -8.87 5.59 -18.57
C ILE A 39 -10.08 5.98 -19.47
N PRO A 40 -11.01 5.06 -19.80
CA PRO A 40 -12.08 5.32 -20.78
C PRO A 40 -13.13 6.33 -20.31
N SER A 41 -13.14 6.66 -19.02
CA SER A 41 -14.00 7.66 -18.41
C SER A 41 -13.34 9.02 -18.24
N GLU A 42 -12.08 9.17 -18.68
CA GLU A 42 -11.35 10.43 -18.65
C GLU A 42 -11.24 11.02 -20.06
N SER A 43 -11.35 12.34 -20.11
CA SER A 43 -11.13 13.16 -21.30
C SER A 43 -10.70 14.55 -20.85
N TYR A 44 -10.23 15.33 -21.80
CA TYR A 44 -9.81 16.70 -21.59
C TYR A 44 -11.00 17.64 -21.82
N ALA A 45 -11.38 18.44 -20.82
CA ALA A 45 -12.37 19.51 -20.99
C ALA A 45 -11.69 20.75 -21.58
N PRO A 46 -12.14 21.27 -22.74
CA PRO A 46 -11.51 22.42 -23.41
C PRO A 46 -11.34 23.63 -22.47
N GLN A 47 -10.27 24.41 -22.66
CA GLN A 47 -10.01 25.61 -21.85
C GLN A 47 -11.23 26.52 -21.67
N SER A 48 -12.00 26.76 -22.73
CA SER A 48 -13.22 27.59 -22.69
C SER A 48 -14.28 27.02 -21.73
N VAL A 49 -14.42 25.70 -21.66
CA VAL A 49 -15.31 25.01 -20.71
C VAL A 49 -14.80 25.19 -19.28
N ARG A 50 -13.48 25.08 -19.05
CA ARG A 50 -12.86 25.30 -17.73
C ARG A 50 -13.00 26.75 -17.26
N GLN A 51 -12.84 27.72 -18.17
CA GLN A 51 -13.06 29.15 -17.90
C GLN A 51 -14.50 29.43 -17.46
N ALA A 52 -15.49 28.85 -18.16
CA ALA A 52 -16.89 28.98 -17.76
C ALA A 52 -17.17 28.34 -16.39
N LEU A 53 -16.51 27.21 -16.07
CA LEU A 53 -16.62 26.56 -14.77
C LEU A 53 -16.04 27.41 -13.63
N GLY A 54 -14.95 28.13 -13.87
CA GLY A 54 -14.33 29.07 -12.92
C GLY A 54 -14.99 30.45 -12.85
N SER A 55 -16.14 30.66 -13.48
CA SER A 55 -16.79 31.97 -13.59
C SER A 55 -17.60 32.37 -12.36
N VAL A 56 -18.01 33.64 -12.31
CA VAL A 56 -18.81 34.25 -11.23
C VAL A 56 -20.17 33.59 -10.99
N PHE A 57 -20.65 32.75 -11.91
CA PHE A 57 -21.86 31.94 -11.70
C PHE A 57 -21.75 31.05 -10.45
N THR A 58 -20.54 30.66 -10.03
CA THR A 58 -20.34 29.87 -8.79
C THR A 58 -20.89 30.54 -7.53
N ASN A 59 -21.11 31.85 -7.54
CA ASN A 59 -21.61 32.62 -6.39
C ASN A 59 -23.14 32.64 -6.28
N ILE A 60 -23.87 32.15 -7.29
CA ILE A 60 -25.32 32.34 -7.39
C ILE A 60 -26.06 31.10 -6.89
N TYR A 61 -26.93 31.30 -5.91
CA TYR A 61 -27.84 30.29 -5.38
C TYR A 61 -29.19 30.36 -6.11
N ALA A 62 -29.60 29.27 -6.77
CA ALA A 62 -30.73 29.29 -7.71
C ALA A 62 -31.66 28.07 -7.58
N GLU A 63 -32.10 27.74 -6.36
CA GLU A 63 -33.08 26.66 -6.14
C GLU A 63 -34.37 26.85 -6.95
N GLY A 64 -34.89 25.75 -7.50
CA GLY A 64 -36.01 25.74 -8.44
C GLY A 64 -35.58 25.65 -9.90
N TYR A 65 -36.47 26.05 -10.82
CA TYR A 65 -36.30 25.87 -12.27
C TYR A 65 -36.58 27.17 -13.05
N PRO A 66 -36.11 27.28 -14.31
CA PRO A 66 -36.51 28.35 -15.21
C PRO A 66 -38.05 28.39 -15.45
N PRO A 67 -38.59 29.55 -15.89
CA PRO A 67 -39.98 29.65 -16.30
C PRO A 67 -40.32 28.62 -17.39
N SER A 68 -41.48 27.96 -17.28
CA SER A 68 -41.91 26.91 -18.23
C SER A 68 -41.95 27.41 -19.67
N GLN A 69 -42.32 28.68 -19.88
CA GLN A 69 -42.31 29.31 -21.20
C GLN A 69 -40.91 29.33 -21.81
N MET A 70 -39.87 29.63 -21.02
CA MET A 70 -38.49 29.67 -21.53
C MET A 70 -38.00 28.29 -21.96
N VAL A 71 -38.39 27.23 -21.25
CA VAL A 71 -38.02 25.84 -21.59
C VAL A 71 -38.47 25.46 -23.01
N GLY A 72 -39.59 26.02 -23.48
CA GLY A 72 -40.12 25.80 -24.83
C GLY A 72 -39.47 26.63 -25.94
N ASN A 73 -38.69 27.66 -25.60
CA ASN A 73 -38.09 28.57 -26.58
C ASN A 73 -36.90 27.93 -27.30
N ASP A 74 -36.73 28.26 -28.58
CA ASP A 74 -35.52 27.96 -29.35
C ASP A 74 -34.34 28.88 -28.96
N GLU A 75 -33.15 28.60 -29.51
CA GLU A 75 -31.96 29.39 -29.18
C GLU A 75 -32.05 30.86 -29.62
N ASP A 76 -32.73 31.16 -30.73
CA ASP A 76 -32.86 32.53 -31.23
C ASP A 76 -33.74 33.38 -30.30
N LEU A 77 -34.85 32.83 -29.83
CA LEU A 77 -35.72 33.46 -28.84
C LEU A 77 -35.03 33.61 -27.48
N LEU A 78 -34.19 32.65 -27.09
CA LEU A 78 -33.39 32.75 -25.86
C LEU A 78 -32.27 33.80 -25.98
N ALA A 79 -31.76 34.05 -27.20
CA ALA A 79 -30.74 35.06 -27.47
C ALA A 79 -31.27 36.50 -27.41
N ASP A 80 -32.59 36.72 -27.53
CA ASP A 80 -33.23 38.01 -27.25
C ASP A 80 -33.34 38.27 -25.74
N LEU A 81 -32.17 38.48 -25.12
CA LEU A 81 -32.05 38.68 -23.67
C LEU A 81 -32.93 39.83 -23.17
N ALA A 82 -33.05 40.92 -23.94
CA ALA A 82 -33.81 42.09 -23.54
C ALA A 82 -35.31 41.76 -23.41
N GLN A 83 -35.89 41.10 -24.41
CA GLN A 83 -37.29 40.70 -24.38
C GLN A 83 -37.57 39.64 -23.31
N GLN A 84 -36.71 38.63 -23.20
CA GLN A 84 -36.86 37.56 -22.21
C GLN A 84 -36.73 38.09 -20.78
N LEU A 85 -35.78 39.00 -20.52
CA LEU A 85 -35.65 39.66 -19.21
C LEU A 85 -36.88 40.50 -18.87
N ALA A 86 -37.42 41.24 -19.84
CA ALA A 86 -38.63 42.03 -19.65
C ALA A 86 -39.84 41.14 -19.32
N ALA A 87 -40.00 40.01 -20.02
CA ALA A 87 -41.05 39.04 -19.76
C ALA A 87 -40.88 38.39 -18.37
N TYR A 88 -39.69 37.89 -18.05
CA TYR A 88 -39.36 37.29 -16.75
C TYR A 88 -39.64 38.25 -15.58
N ARG A 89 -39.15 39.50 -15.64
CA ARG A 89 -39.35 40.50 -14.59
C ARG A 89 -40.82 40.84 -14.36
N ARG A 90 -41.68 40.63 -15.35
CA ARG A 90 -43.11 40.90 -15.28
C ARG A 90 -43.93 39.74 -14.71
N TYR A 91 -43.61 38.50 -15.08
CA TYR A 91 -44.48 37.34 -14.83
C TYR A 91 -43.97 36.38 -13.73
N ALA A 92 -42.85 36.70 -13.08
CA ALA A 92 -42.20 35.91 -12.03
C ALA A 92 -41.68 34.53 -12.50
N ASP A 93 -40.91 33.84 -11.64
CA ASP A 93 -40.28 32.54 -11.93
C ASP A 93 -40.61 31.45 -10.89
N ARG A 94 -40.14 30.24 -11.18
CA ARG A 94 -40.21 29.06 -10.30
C ARG A 94 -38.99 28.94 -9.37
N ARG A 95 -38.20 30.00 -9.20
CA ARG A 95 -37.03 29.99 -8.30
C ARG A 95 -37.40 30.48 -6.92
N PHE A 96 -36.80 29.85 -5.92
CA PHE A 96 -36.98 30.20 -4.52
C PHE A 96 -36.24 31.49 -4.15
N TYR A 97 -35.11 31.75 -4.81
CA TYR A 97 -34.28 32.95 -4.64
C TYR A 97 -34.42 33.86 -5.86
N LYS A 98 -34.18 35.17 -5.66
CA LYS A 98 -34.21 36.20 -6.71
C LYS A 98 -32.79 36.69 -7.01
N GLY A 99 -32.63 37.46 -8.10
CA GLY A 99 -31.31 37.81 -8.64
C GLY A 99 -30.71 36.70 -9.53
N THR A 100 -31.55 35.78 -10.00
CA THR A 100 -31.18 34.64 -10.86
C THR A 100 -31.43 34.91 -12.34
N ASP A 101 -31.62 36.18 -12.72
CA ASP A 101 -31.95 36.64 -14.07
C ASP A 101 -31.16 35.89 -15.14
N TYR A 102 -29.83 35.90 -15.03
CA TYR A 102 -28.92 35.28 -16.00
C TYR A 102 -28.80 33.77 -15.86
N VAL A 103 -29.11 33.20 -14.68
CA VAL A 103 -29.08 31.74 -14.45
C VAL A 103 -30.16 31.05 -15.27
N HIS A 104 -31.33 31.67 -15.41
CA HIS A 104 -32.41 31.16 -16.26
C HIS A 104 -31.94 30.93 -17.69
N PHE A 105 -31.22 31.89 -18.27
CA PHE A 105 -30.70 31.78 -19.63
C PHE A 105 -29.67 30.68 -19.76
N VAL A 106 -28.66 30.62 -18.88
CA VAL A 106 -27.61 29.59 -19.02
C VAL A 106 -28.14 28.19 -18.74
N GLU A 107 -29.12 28.03 -17.84
CA GLU A 107 -29.75 26.73 -17.61
C GLU A 107 -30.60 26.29 -18.80
N THR A 108 -31.50 27.16 -19.27
CA THR A 108 -32.39 26.83 -20.41
C THR A 108 -31.61 26.66 -21.71
N LEU A 109 -30.57 27.46 -21.94
CA LEU A 109 -29.70 27.29 -23.10
C LEU A 109 -28.95 25.96 -23.05
N ALA A 110 -28.48 25.53 -21.87
CA ALA A 110 -27.86 24.21 -21.71
C ALA A 110 -28.86 23.09 -21.99
N GLN A 111 -30.10 23.21 -21.49
CA GLN A 111 -31.18 22.26 -21.77
C GLN A 111 -31.49 22.16 -23.27
N ARG A 112 -31.68 23.31 -23.93
CA ARG A 112 -31.99 23.39 -25.36
C ARG A 112 -30.88 22.79 -26.21
N ARG A 113 -29.63 23.17 -25.96
CA ARG A 113 -28.48 22.63 -26.70
C ARG A 113 -28.30 21.13 -26.50
N ALA A 114 -28.53 20.63 -25.28
CA ALA A 114 -28.53 19.20 -25.02
C ALA A 114 -29.61 18.48 -25.83
N ALA A 115 -30.86 19.00 -25.83
CA ALA A 115 -31.95 18.45 -26.63
C ALA A 115 -31.58 18.40 -28.13
N SER A 116 -31.06 19.50 -28.69
CA SER A 116 -30.60 19.56 -30.08
C SER A 116 -29.53 18.51 -30.39
N CYS A 117 -28.58 18.27 -29.48
CA CYS A 117 -27.53 17.27 -29.67
C CYS A 117 -28.10 15.85 -29.82
N PHE A 118 -29.11 15.50 -29.03
CA PHE A 118 -29.69 14.15 -29.00
C PHE A 118 -30.87 13.96 -29.95
N ALA A 119 -31.50 15.02 -30.45
CA ALA A 119 -32.43 14.95 -31.57
C ALA A 119 -31.71 14.51 -32.86
N ARG A 120 -30.44 14.92 -33.01
CA ARG A 120 -29.57 14.49 -34.11
C ARG A 120 -29.29 12.98 -34.00
N HIS A 121 -29.32 12.28 -35.14
CA HIS A 121 -29.09 10.83 -35.23
C HIS A 121 -30.03 9.97 -34.37
N ALA A 122 -31.15 10.53 -33.88
CA ALA A 122 -32.23 9.75 -33.30
C ALA A 122 -32.78 8.78 -34.35
N ARG A 123 -33.13 7.57 -33.93
CA ARG A 123 -33.57 6.52 -34.86
C ARG A 123 -34.87 6.86 -35.57
N ARG A 124 -35.79 7.54 -34.88
CA ARG A 124 -36.97 8.19 -35.46
C ARG A 124 -36.71 9.71 -35.49
N PRO A 125 -37.28 10.46 -36.45
CA PRO A 125 -37.32 11.91 -36.34
C PRO A 125 -38.00 12.30 -35.03
N ILE A 126 -37.30 13.08 -34.20
CA ILE A 126 -37.79 13.64 -32.94
C ILE A 126 -37.48 15.14 -33.02
N ASP A 127 -38.48 15.98 -32.84
CA ASP A 127 -38.23 17.42 -32.69
C ASP A 127 -37.48 17.66 -31.38
N GLU A 128 -36.43 18.50 -31.38
CA GLU A 128 -35.71 18.84 -30.16
C GLU A 128 -36.62 19.45 -29.08
N ALA A 129 -37.75 20.05 -29.44
CA ALA A 129 -38.75 20.53 -28.50
C ALA A 129 -39.49 19.40 -27.75
N GLU A 130 -39.51 18.18 -28.29
CA GLU A 130 -40.07 16.99 -27.60
C GLU A 130 -39.14 16.47 -26.50
N ILE A 131 -37.84 16.77 -26.56
CA ILE A 131 -36.86 16.25 -25.61
C ILE A 131 -36.80 17.18 -24.38
N ARG A 132 -37.28 16.70 -23.25
CA ARG A 132 -37.15 17.38 -21.96
C ARG A 132 -35.81 17.02 -21.33
N VAL A 133 -35.08 18.03 -20.85
CA VAL A 133 -33.74 17.88 -20.29
C VAL A 133 -33.67 18.50 -18.90
N ASN A 134 -33.21 17.74 -17.91
CA ASN A 134 -32.77 18.27 -16.63
C ASN A 134 -31.24 18.24 -16.56
N VAL A 135 -30.60 19.41 -16.42
CA VAL A 135 -29.14 19.59 -16.39
C VAL A 135 -28.58 19.78 -14.97
N GLN A 136 -29.44 19.75 -13.96
CA GLN A 136 -29.08 20.04 -12.57
C GLN A 136 -28.33 18.91 -11.84
N PRO A 137 -28.46 17.59 -12.15
CA PRO A 137 -27.76 16.53 -11.43
C PRO A 137 -26.26 16.78 -11.29
N LEU A 138 -25.76 16.70 -10.06
CA LEU A 138 -24.36 17.00 -9.73
C LEU A 138 -23.38 16.03 -10.41
N SER A 139 -23.79 14.78 -10.62
CA SER A 139 -23.02 13.73 -11.28
C SER A 139 -23.94 12.61 -11.76
N GLY A 140 -23.39 11.61 -12.45
CA GLY A 140 -24.18 10.48 -12.98
C GLY A 140 -24.87 9.66 -11.88
N ALA A 141 -24.24 9.52 -10.71
CA ALA A 141 -24.87 8.82 -9.59
C ALA A 141 -26.09 9.57 -9.05
N ALA A 142 -25.98 10.90 -8.90
CA ALA A 142 -27.13 11.73 -8.52
C ALA A 142 -28.25 11.66 -9.58
N ALA A 143 -27.90 11.63 -10.87
CA ALA A 143 -28.88 11.51 -11.94
C ALA A 143 -29.65 10.18 -11.85
N ASN A 144 -28.96 9.04 -11.71
CA ASN A 144 -29.64 7.75 -11.61
C ASN A 144 -30.47 7.64 -10.33
N LEU A 145 -30.01 8.16 -9.19
CA LEU A 145 -30.78 8.16 -7.95
C LEU A 145 -32.06 9.01 -8.07
N ALA A 146 -32.02 10.16 -8.73
CA ALA A 146 -33.23 10.95 -9.00
C ALA A 146 -34.21 10.20 -9.92
N VAL A 147 -33.70 9.42 -10.89
CA VAL A 147 -34.56 8.57 -11.72
C VAL A 147 -35.21 7.47 -10.88
N TYR A 148 -34.49 6.83 -9.96
CA TYR A 148 -35.07 5.79 -9.12
C TYR A 148 -36.08 6.34 -8.12
N ASP A 149 -35.75 7.45 -7.45
CA ASP A 149 -36.69 8.16 -6.54
C ASP A 149 -37.94 8.63 -7.29
N ALA A 150 -37.82 9.07 -8.56
CA ALA A 150 -38.98 9.42 -9.36
C ALA A 150 -39.85 8.22 -9.77
N LEU A 151 -39.28 7.01 -9.93
CA LEU A 151 -39.93 5.86 -10.58
C LEU A 151 -40.25 4.66 -9.67
N MET A 152 -39.61 4.56 -8.51
CA MET A 152 -39.57 3.35 -7.67
C MET A 152 -39.74 3.67 -6.19
N GLU A 153 -40.34 2.73 -5.46
CA GLU A 153 -40.42 2.75 -4.00
C GLU A 153 -39.39 1.78 -3.38
N PRO A 154 -38.91 1.99 -2.13
CA PRO A 154 -38.06 1.02 -1.46
C PRO A 154 -38.68 -0.39 -1.43
N GLY A 155 -37.89 -1.41 -1.79
CA GLY A 155 -38.35 -2.79 -1.97
C GLY A 155 -38.81 -3.15 -3.39
N ASP A 156 -39.06 -2.17 -4.27
CA ASP A 156 -39.28 -2.44 -5.70
C ASP A 156 -38.09 -3.15 -6.33
N THR A 157 -38.33 -3.83 -7.45
CA THR A 157 -37.29 -4.60 -8.13
C THR A 157 -36.56 -3.76 -9.18
N LEU A 158 -35.25 -3.63 -9.02
CA LEU A 158 -34.33 -3.01 -9.97
C LEU A 158 -33.60 -4.10 -10.74
N MET A 159 -33.61 -4.01 -12.07
CA MET A 159 -32.83 -4.91 -12.92
C MET A 159 -31.73 -4.14 -13.65
N GLY A 160 -30.48 -4.58 -13.52
CA GLY A 160 -29.31 -3.94 -14.13
C GLY A 160 -28.24 -4.95 -14.54
N MET A 161 -27.21 -4.51 -15.27
CA MET A 161 -26.09 -5.37 -15.59
C MET A 161 -25.27 -5.67 -14.33
N ASP A 162 -24.85 -6.92 -14.17
CA ASP A 162 -23.95 -7.35 -13.10
C ASP A 162 -22.67 -6.49 -13.09
N LEU A 163 -22.32 -5.97 -11.91
CA LEU A 163 -21.12 -5.17 -11.66
C LEU A 163 -19.84 -5.91 -12.10
N TYR A 164 -19.77 -7.22 -11.87
CA TYR A 164 -18.59 -8.03 -12.21
C TYR A 164 -18.40 -8.16 -13.73
N GLN A 165 -19.46 -7.93 -14.52
CA GLN A 165 -19.48 -8.17 -15.96
C GLN A 165 -19.63 -6.90 -16.81
N GLY A 166 -19.63 -5.71 -16.22
CA GLY A 166 -19.73 -4.46 -17.00
C GLY A 166 -20.63 -3.38 -16.43
N GLY A 167 -21.47 -3.72 -15.44
CA GLY A 167 -22.41 -2.80 -14.80
C GLY A 167 -21.74 -1.67 -14.03
N HIS A 168 -22.54 -0.66 -13.66
CA HIS A 168 -22.10 0.43 -12.78
C HIS A 168 -22.61 0.21 -11.36
N LEU A 169 -21.90 0.77 -10.37
CA LEU A 169 -22.30 0.69 -8.95
C LEU A 169 -23.76 1.11 -8.70
N THR A 170 -24.24 2.12 -9.43
CA THR A 170 -25.59 2.65 -9.23
C THR A 170 -26.68 1.78 -9.84
N HIS A 171 -26.35 0.73 -10.58
CA HIS A 171 -27.32 -0.16 -11.22
C HIS A 171 -27.78 -1.33 -10.32
N GLY A 172 -27.57 -1.22 -9.00
CA GLY A 172 -27.99 -2.22 -8.02
C GLY A 172 -26.85 -2.90 -7.26
N SER A 173 -25.65 -2.32 -7.18
CA SER A 173 -24.60 -2.91 -6.35
C SER A 173 -24.98 -2.85 -4.87
N GLU A 174 -24.77 -3.94 -4.12
CA GLU A 174 -24.98 -4.02 -2.66
C GLU A 174 -24.22 -2.95 -1.86
N PHE A 175 -23.12 -2.43 -2.42
CA PHE A 175 -22.33 -1.37 -1.82
C PHE A 175 -22.95 0.03 -2.01
N ASN A 176 -23.81 0.20 -3.01
CA ASN A 176 -24.48 1.46 -3.34
C ASN A 176 -25.86 1.56 -2.68
N VAL A 177 -26.39 2.79 -2.56
CA VAL A 177 -27.75 3.03 -2.08
C VAL A 177 -28.80 2.26 -2.88
N SER A 178 -28.64 2.13 -4.21
CA SER A 178 -29.60 1.39 -5.03
C SER A 178 -29.67 -0.10 -4.69
N GLY A 179 -28.55 -0.76 -4.36
CA GLY A 179 -28.59 -2.16 -3.90
C GLY A 179 -29.00 -2.34 -2.44
N LYS A 180 -29.01 -1.25 -1.64
CA LYS A 180 -29.49 -1.27 -0.25
C LYS A 180 -30.99 -1.01 -0.15
N GLN A 181 -31.56 -0.24 -1.08
CA GLN A 181 -32.96 0.19 -1.03
C GLN A 181 -33.90 -0.70 -1.86
N TYR A 182 -33.43 -1.28 -2.95
CA TYR A 182 -34.26 -2.02 -3.91
C TYR A 182 -33.91 -3.50 -3.92
N ARG A 183 -34.86 -4.35 -4.35
CA ARG A 183 -34.58 -5.76 -4.64
C ARG A 183 -33.85 -5.85 -5.97
N VAL A 184 -32.57 -6.21 -5.95
CA VAL A 184 -31.75 -6.25 -7.17
C VAL A 184 -31.80 -7.61 -7.83
N VAL A 185 -32.01 -7.60 -9.15
CA VAL A 185 -31.80 -8.77 -10.02
C VAL A 185 -30.86 -8.36 -11.15
N SER A 186 -29.83 -9.15 -11.40
CA SER A 186 -28.81 -8.80 -12.40
C SER A 186 -28.97 -9.60 -13.67
N TYR A 187 -28.69 -8.98 -14.82
CA TYR A 187 -28.40 -9.69 -16.06
C TYR A 187 -26.90 -9.61 -16.40
N GLY A 188 -26.44 -10.47 -17.29
CA GLY A 188 -25.03 -10.56 -17.65
C GLY A 188 -24.79 -10.82 -19.13
N VAL A 189 -23.56 -11.24 -19.43
CA VAL A 189 -23.14 -11.70 -20.74
C VAL A 189 -23.20 -13.23 -20.84
N SER A 190 -23.36 -13.73 -22.05
CA SER A 190 -23.26 -15.14 -22.39
C SER A 190 -21.87 -15.68 -22.06
N SER A 191 -21.79 -16.85 -21.42
CA SER A 191 -20.50 -17.51 -21.13
C SER A 191 -19.78 -18.04 -22.38
N ARG A 192 -20.41 -17.96 -23.57
CA ARG A 192 -19.85 -18.48 -24.83
C ARG A 192 -19.05 -17.45 -25.59
N ASP A 193 -19.59 -16.24 -25.75
CA ASP A 193 -19.02 -15.17 -26.58
C ASP A 193 -18.91 -13.84 -25.83
N HIS A 194 -19.30 -13.81 -24.55
CA HIS A 194 -19.32 -12.63 -23.68
C HIS A 194 -20.10 -11.45 -24.28
N ARG A 195 -21.10 -11.71 -25.13
CA ARG A 195 -22.10 -10.71 -25.57
C ARG A 195 -23.33 -10.76 -24.68
N LEU A 196 -24.12 -9.68 -24.66
CA LEU A 196 -25.43 -9.68 -23.99
C LEU A 196 -26.34 -10.75 -24.60
N ASP A 197 -26.87 -11.64 -23.77
CA ASP A 197 -27.87 -12.63 -24.16
C ASP A 197 -29.27 -12.06 -23.90
N TYR A 198 -29.87 -11.44 -24.92
CA TYR A 198 -31.21 -10.86 -24.81
C TYR A 198 -32.30 -11.89 -24.49
N GLY A 199 -32.09 -13.17 -24.81
CA GLY A 199 -33.03 -14.23 -24.44
C GLY A 199 -32.99 -14.53 -22.94
N GLU A 200 -31.80 -14.56 -22.34
CA GLU A 200 -31.66 -14.70 -20.89
C GLU A 200 -32.09 -13.44 -20.13
N ILE A 201 -31.81 -12.25 -20.67
CA ILE A 201 -32.32 -10.98 -20.13
C ILE A 201 -33.86 -11.01 -20.10
N LEU A 202 -34.52 -11.45 -21.17
CA LEU A 202 -35.98 -11.60 -21.22
C LEU A 202 -36.48 -12.57 -20.16
N ARG A 203 -35.91 -13.78 -20.07
CA ARG A 203 -36.32 -14.79 -19.06
C ARG A 203 -36.17 -14.26 -17.64
N THR A 204 -35.07 -13.57 -17.36
CA THR A 204 -34.80 -12.95 -16.05
C THR A 204 -35.84 -11.87 -15.74
N ALA A 205 -36.16 -11.01 -16.71
CA ALA A 205 -37.16 -9.97 -16.54
C ALA A 205 -38.56 -10.57 -16.32
N GLU A 206 -38.95 -11.61 -17.06
CA GLU A 206 -40.25 -12.28 -16.90
C GLU A 206 -40.39 -12.92 -15.51
N ALA A 207 -39.33 -13.54 -15.01
CA ALA A 207 -39.31 -14.17 -13.69
C ALA A 207 -39.33 -13.15 -12.55
N ALA A 208 -38.55 -12.06 -12.67
CA ALA A 208 -38.39 -11.07 -11.60
C ALA A 208 -39.44 -9.97 -11.60
N ARG A 209 -40.08 -9.71 -12.76
CA ARG A 209 -41.02 -8.60 -13.02
C ARG A 209 -40.48 -7.26 -12.49
N PRO A 210 -39.31 -6.78 -12.97
CA PRO A 210 -38.70 -5.56 -12.47
C PRO A 210 -39.56 -4.32 -12.73
N LYS A 211 -39.46 -3.32 -11.85
CA LYS A 211 -40.09 -2.01 -12.06
C LYS A 211 -39.29 -1.16 -13.04
N VAL A 212 -37.96 -1.25 -12.95
CA VAL A 212 -37.01 -0.55 -13.81
C VAL A 212 -35.99 -1.56 -14.35
N ILE A 213 -35.74 -1.50 -15.65
CA ILE A 213 -34.60 -2.15 -16.31
C ILE A 213 -33.62 -1.06 -16.72
N VAL A 214 -32.39 -1.13 -16.22
CA VAL A 214 -31.30 -0.21 -16.57
C VAL A 214 -30.42 -0.86 -17.62
N ALA A 215 -30.33 -0.23 -18.79
CA ALA A 215 -29.42 -0.62 -19.87
C ALA A 215 -28.32 0.44 -20.01
N GLY A 216 -27.14 0.15 -19.47
CA GLY A 216 -26.00 1.06 -19.50
C GLY A 216 -24.77 0.46 -18.85
N TYR A 217 -23.59 0.85 -19.31
CA TYR A 217 -22.37 0.08 -19.03
C TYR A 217 -21.16 0.95 -18.70
N THR A 218 -20.34 0.47 -17.76
CA THR A 218 -19.07 1.08 -17.35
C THR A 218 -17.88 0.37 -17.99
N SER A 219 -17.97 -0.95 -18.20
CA SER A 219 -16.87 -1.76 -18.72
C SER A 219 -17.35 -2.90 -19.62
N TYR A 220 -18.25 -2.56 -20.54
CA TYR A 220 -18.70 -3.44 -21.62
C TYR A 220 -18.39 -2.78 -22.98
N PRO A 221 -17.63 -3.43 -23.87
CA PRO A 221 -17.05 -2.79 -25.06
C PRO A 221 -17.94 -2.87 -26.31
N TRP A 222 -19.23 -3.14 -26.15
CA TRP A 222 -20.17 -3.34 -27.26
C TRP A 222 -21.44 -2.49 -27.12
N ALA A 223 -21.94 -1.97 -28.23
CA ALA A 223 -23.22 -1.28 -28.27
C ALA A 223 -24.41 -2.23 -28.02
N PRO A 224 -25.46 -1.81 -27.28
CA PRO A 224 -26.66 -2.59 -27.06
C PRO A 224 -27.63 -2.49 -28.23
N ASP A 225 -28.52 -3.48 -28.30
CA ASP A 225 -29.73 -3.45 -29.11
C ASP A 225 -30.86 -2.81 -28.28
N TRP A 226 -31.12 -1.52 -28.54
CA TRP A 226 -32.17 -0.78 -27.85
C TRP A 226 -33.58 -1.32 -28.12
N ASP A 227 -33.82 -1.94 -29.29
CA ASP A 227 -35.12 -2.51 -29.61
C ASP A 227 -35.38 -3.78 -28.82
N ALA A 228 -34.34 -4.60 -28.64
CA ALA A 228 -34.43 -5.76 -27.78
C ALA A 228 -34.78 -5.35 -26.35
N PHE A 229 -34.06 -4.36 -25.79
CA PHE A 229 -34.38 -3.85 -24.45
C PHE A 229 -35.79 -3.25 -24.35
N ARG A 230 -36.24 -2.48 -25.36
CA ARG A 230 -37.60 -1.94 -25.38
C ARG A 230 -38.66 -3.04 -25.36
N ARG A 231 -38.52 -4.04 -26.24
CA ARG A 231 -39.44 -5.21 -26.29
C ARG A 231 -39.48 -5.96 -24.96
N ILE A 232 -38.33 -6.14 -24.31
CA ILE A 232 -38.24 -6.81 -23.01
C ILE A 232 -38.92 -5.99 -21.91
N ALA A 233 -38.66 -4.68 -21.86
CA ALA A 233 -39.30 -3.81 -20.88
C ALA A 233 -40.84 -3.80 -21.05
N ASP A 234 -41.32 -3.74 -22.30
CA ASP A 234 -42.74 -3.74 -22.62
C ASP A 234 -43.43 -5.07 -22.24
N SER A 235 -42.77 -6.22 -22.43
CA SER A 235 -43.36 -7.53 -22.11
C SER A 235 -43.63 -7.73 -20.61
N VAL A 236 -42.87 -7.03 -19.74
CA VAL A 236 -43.02 -7.11 -18.28
C VAL A 236 -43.62 -5.86 -17.66
N GLY A 237 -43.82 -4.80 -18.43
CA GLY A 237 -44.35 -3.51 -17.96
C GLY A 237 -43.35 -2.71 -17.12
N ALA A 238 -42.06 -2.83 -17.41
CA ALA A 238 -40.98 -2.09 -16.75
C ALA A 238 -40.68 -0.76 -17.46
N TYR A 239 -40.17 0.22 -16.72
CA TYR A 239 -39.52 1.39 -17.31
C TYR A 239 -38.12 1.01 -17.81
N LEU A 240 -37.78 1.42 -19.03
CA LEU A 240 -36.44 1.29 -19.59
C LEU A 240 -35.64 2.57 -19.33
N VAL A 241 -34.56 2.44 -18.56
CA VAL A 241 -33.61 3.53 -18.29
C VAL A 241 -32.32 3.26 -19.05
N ALA A 242 -31.98 4.12 -20.01
CA ALA A 242 -30.72 4.05 -20.74
C ALA A 242 -29.65 4.93 -20.06
N ASP A 243 -28.65 4.31 -19.44
CA ASP A 243 -27.50 5.05 -18.89
C ASP A 243 -26.35 5.04 -19.92
N ILE A 244 -26.26 6.12 -20.68
CA ILE A 244 -25.25 6.33 -21.73
C ILE A 244 -24.10 7.22 -21.24
N ALA A 245 -23.79 7.22 -19.94
CA ALA A 245 -22.76 8.08 -19.37
C ALA A 245 -21.40 8.00 -20.08
N HIS A 246 -21.00 6.78 -20.46
CA HIS A 246 -19.77 6.52 -21.19
C HIS A 246 -19.82 6.97 -22.66
N PRO A 247 -20.80 6.52 -23.48
CA PRO A 247 -20.84 6.83 -24.92
C PRO A 247 -21.63 8.10 -25.30
N ALA A 248 -21.98 8.99 -24.37
CA ALA A 248 -22.80 10.18 -24.66
C ALA A 248 -22.29 11.02 -25.84
N GLY A 249 -20.98 11.30 -25.92
CA GLY A 249 -20.39 12.02 -27.05
C GLY A 249 -20.52 11.25 -28.37
N MET A 250 -20.34 9.92 -28.31
CA MET A 250 -20.49 9.03 -29.46
C MET A 250 -21.92 8.98 -29.98
N VAL A 251 -22.93 8.99 -29.08
CA VAL A 251 -24.34 9.07 -29.47
C VAL A 251 -24.61 10.35 -30.25
N VAL A 252 -24.16 11.50 -29.73
CA VAL A 252 -24.33 12.81 -30.38
C VAL A 252 -23.64 12.86 -31.76
N ALA A 253 -22.51 12.16 -31.92
CA ALA A 253 -21.77 12.07 -33.17
C ALA A 253 -22.21 10.92 -34.11
N GLY A 254 -23.25 10.15 -33.75
CA GLY A 254 -23.73 9.03 -34.57
C GLY A 254 -22.80 7.81 -34.62
N GLN A 255 -21.86 7.69 -33.68
CA GLN A 255 -20.94 6.54 -33.55
C GLN A 255 -21.45 5.48 -32.56
N TYR A 256 -22.57 5.73 -31.89
CA TYR A 256 -23.23 4.80 -30.98
C TYR A 256 -24.76 4.93 -31.16
N PRO A 257 -25.54 3.84 -31.10
CA PRO A 257 -26.97 3.91 -31.32
C PRO A 257 -27.65 4.82 -30.27
N ASN A 258 -28.54 5.70 -30.73
CA ASN A 258 -29.21 6.68 -29.89
C ASN A 258 -30.46 6.09 -29.20
N PRO A 259 -30.54 6.06 -27.85
CA PRO A 259 -31.70 5.52 -27.13
C PRO A 259 -32.87 6.49 -26.98
N VAL A 260 -32.70 7.78 -27.30
CA VAL A 260 -33.71 8.81 -27.06
C VAL A 260 -34.95 8.55 -27.93
N GLY A 261 -36.12 8.56 -27.29
CA GLY A 261 -37.39 8.20 -27.89
C GLY A 261 -37.65 6.69 -28.01
N ILE A 262 -36.74 5.85 -27.49
CA ILE A 262 -36.92 4.40 -27.28
C ILE A 262 -36.98 4.11 -25.78
N ALA A 263 -35.95 4.53 -25.03
CA ALA A 263 -35.95 4.45 -23.56
C ALA A 263 -36.92 5.48 -22.96
N ASP A 264 -37.54 5.13 -21.83
CA ASP A 264 -38.44 6.05 -21.11
C ASP A 264 -37.65 7.22 -20.50
N VAL A 265 -36.44 6.91 -20.02
CA VAL A 265 -35.50 7.89 -19.47
C VAL A 265 -34.09 7.58 -19.96
N THR A 266 -33.34 8.60 -20.37
CA THR A 266 -31.92 8.50 -20.70
C THR A 266 -31.10 9.35 -19.74
N THR A 267 -30.09 8.77 -19.09
CA THR A 267 -29.16 9.50 -18.24
C THR A 267 -27.76 9.50 -18.85
N PHE A 268 -27.00 10.59 -18.66
CA PHE A 268 -25.60 10.62 -19.05
C PHE A 268 -24.77 11.61 -18.26
N THR A 269 -23.46 11.36 -18.21
CA THR A 269 -22.48 12.30 -17.66
C THR A 269 -21.85 13.18 -18.73
N THR A 270 -21.52 14.43 -18.38
CA THR A 270 -21.01 15.41 -19.35
C THR A 270 -19.50 15.40 -19.58
N HIS A 271 -18.71 14.65 -18.81
CA HIS A 271 -17.24 14.74 -18.77
C HIS A 271 -16.48 13.58 -19.42
N LYS A 272 -17.16 12.54 -19.92
CA LYS A 272 -16.48 11.37 -20.51
C LYS A 272 -16.20 11.61 -21.99
N THR A 273 -16.74 10.79 -22.90
CA THR A 273 -16.63 11.01 -24.35
C THR A 273 -17.22 12.35 -24.81
N LEU A 274 -18.10 12.98 -24.01
CA LEU A 274 -18.63 14.32 -24.29
C LEU A 274 -17.65 15.47 -24.02
N CYS A 275 -16.55 15.22 -23.30
CA CYS A 275 -15.46 16.18 -23.07
C CYS A 275 -15.87 17.53 -22.43
N GLY A 276 -16.90 17.52 -21.58
CA GLY A 276 -17.40 18.67 -20.84
C GLY A 276 -17.03 18.70 -19.35
N PRO A 277 -17.69 19.55 -18.53
CA PRO A 277 -17.44 19.62 -17.10
C PRO A 277 -17.97 18.37 -16.38
N ARG A 278 -17.53 18.13 -15.14
CA ARG A 278 -18.16 17.12 -14.27
C ARG A 278 -19.62 17.53 -13.99
N GLY A 279 -20.53 16.60 -14.24
CA GLY A 279 -21.97 16.85 -14.29
C GLY A 279 -22.73 15.69 -14.93
N ALA A 280 -24.05 15.77 -14.92
CA ALA A 280 -24.92 14.84 -15.62
C ALA A 280 -26.24 15.49 -16.06
N CYS A 281 -26.91 14.85 -17.02
CA CYS A 281 -28.22 15.23 -17.52
C CYS A 281 -29.17 14.03 -17.49
N ILE A 282 -30.46 14.33 -17.38
CA ILE A 282 -31.56 13.36 -17.50
C ILE A 282 -32.49 13.83 -18.62
N LEU A 283 -32.76 12.93 -19.57
CA LEU A 283 -33.55 13.18 -20.77
C LEU A 283 -34.79 12.28 -20.76
N THR A 284 -35.91 12.82 -21.23
CA THR A 284 -37.11 12.04 -21.55
C THR A 284 -37.93 12.75 -22.62
N THR A 285 -38.70 12.00 -23.39
CA THR A 285 -39.71 12.55 -24.31
C THR A 285 -41.12 12.56 -23.71
N ASP A 286 -41.26 12.18 -22.45
CA ASP A 286 -42.51 12.16 -21.69
C ASP A 286 -42.55 13.35 -20.70
N GLU A 287 -43.55 14.21 -20.85
CA GLU A 287 -43.68 15.43 -20.03
C GLU A 287 -44.06 15.14 -18.57
N ASP A 288 -44.80 14.06 -18.30
CA ASP A 288 -45.15 13.65 -16.94
C ASP A 288 -43.95 13.08 -16.21
N LEU A 289 -43.13 12.27 -16.90
CA LEU A 289 -41.84 11.82 -16.37
C LEU A 289 -40.90 12.99 -16.13
N ALA A 290 -40.83 13.96 -17.03
CA ALA A 290 -39.99 15.15 -16.84
C ALA A 290 -40.36 15.91 -15.56
N ARG A 291 -41.67 16.10 -15.28
CA ARG A 291 -42.13 16.78 -14.05
C ARG A 291 -41.80 15.98 -12.78
N ARG A 292 -41.92 14.65 -12.82
CA ARG A 292 -41.55 13.77 -11.70
C ARG A 292 -40.04 13.81 -11.43
N ILE A 293 -39.24 13.74 -12.49
CA ILE A 293 -37.77 13.81 -12.41
C ILE A 293 -37.32 15.16 -11.88
N ASP A 294 -37.88 16.27 -12.38
CA ASP A 294 -37.57 17.60 -11.85
C ASP A 294 -37.85 17.67 -10.34
N SER A 295 -39.02 17.18 -9.91
CA SER A 295 -39.40 17.18 -8.48
C SER A 295 -38.47 16.31 -7.62
N SER A 296 -38.00 15.19 -8.18
CA SER A 296 -37.05 14.29 -7.52
C SER A 296 -35.65 14.91 -7.43
N VAL A 297 -35.17 15.56 -8.49
CA VAL A 297 -33.87 16.28 -8.44
C VAL A 297 -33.93 17.43 -7.45
N PHE A 298 -34.96 18.26 -7.52
CA PHE A 298 -35.22 19.33 -6.56
C PHE A 298 -36.75 19.52 -6.38
N PRO A 299 -37.27 19.50 -5.14
CA PRO A 299 -36.54 19.52 -3.86
C PRO A 299 -36.16 18.13 -3.31
N GLY A 300 -36.32 17.04 -4.08
CA GLY A 300 -36.14 15.68 -3.55
C GLY A 300 -34.74 15.39 -3.01
N ILE A 301 -33.73 15.28 -3.90
CA ILE A 301 -32.39 14.78 -3.51
C ILE A 301 -31.27 15.83 -3.58
N GLN A 302 -31.49 17.02 -4.16
CA GLN A 302 -30.51 18.11 -4.22
C GLN A 302 -31.09 19.43 -3.71
N GLY A 303 -30.22 20.35 -3.29
CA GLY A 303 -30.54 21.76 -2.97
C GLY A 303 -30.19 22.71 -4.12
N GLY A 304 -29.46 23.79 -3.82
CA GLY A 304 -29.03 24.78 -4.82
C GLY A 304 -28.19 24.19 -5.96
N PRO A 305 -28.54 24.43 -7.24
CA PRO A 305 -27.77 23.92 -8.37
C PRO A 305 -26.43 24.63 -8.54
N HIS A 306 -25.42 23.92 -9.06
CA HIS A 306 -24.13 24.51 -9.45
C HIS A 306 -24.27 25.27 -10.78
N THR A 307 -24.57 26.58 -10.71
CA THR A 307 -24.96 27.33 -11.91
C THR A 307 -23.82 27.58 -12.92
N ASN A 308 -22.57 27.64 -12.46
CA ASN A 308 -21.36 27.67 -13.31
C ASN A 308 -21.24 26.44 -14.21
N LYS A 309 -21.73 25.28 -13.75
CA LYS A 309 -21.79 24.05 -14.55
C LYS A 309 -22.66 24.23 -15.78
N PHE A 310 -23.76 24.99 -15.68
CA PHE A 310 -24.66 25.24 -16.82
C PHE A 310 -23.96 26.05 -17.91
N ALA A 311 -23.24 27.11 -17.53
CA ALA A 311 -22.44 27.90 -18.46
C ALA A 311 -21.39 27.02 -19.18
N ALA A 312 -20.70 26.15 -18.45
CA ALA A 312 -19.75 25.20 -19.01
C ALA A 312 -20.43 24.15 -19.93
N MET A 313 -21.62 23.66 -19.57
CA MET A 313 -22.44 22.76 -20.40
C MET A 313 -22.91 23.42 -21.70
N CYS A 314 -23.30 24.70 -21.68
CA CYS A 314 -23.65 25.45 -22.90
C CYS A 314 -22.53 25.41 -23.94
N LEU A 315 -21.28 25.59 -23.51
CA LEU A 315 -20.09 25.50 -24.38
C LEU A 315 -19.82 24.07 -24.82
N THR A 316 -19.96 23.10 -23.91
CA THR A 316 -19.78 21.67 -24.21
C THR A 316 -20.72 21.23 -25.33
N PHE A 317 -22.02 21.51 -25.20
CA PHE A 317 -23.00 21.13 -26.22
C PHE A 317 -22.84 21.95 -27.51
N GLN A 318 -22.37 23.20 -27.44
CA GLN A 318 -22.01 23.95 -28.64
C GLN A 318 -20.90 23.24 -29.43
N ILE A 319 -19.84 22.80 -28.74
CA ILE A 319 -18.72 22.09 -29.34
C ILE A 319 -19.18 20.72 -29.88
N ALA A 320 -20.04 20.01 -29.15
CA ALA A 320 -20.51 18.68 -29.51
C ALA A 320 -21.30 18.64 -30.84
N ARG A 321 -21.85 19.78 -31.29
CA ARG A 321 -22.57 19.90 -32.57
C ARG A 321 -21.67 20.10 -33.78
N THR A 322 -20.37 20.32 -33.57
CA THR A 322 -19.44 20.67 -34.64
C THR A 322 -18.88 19.45 -35.36
N GLU A 323 -18.49 19.62 -36.63
CA GLU A 323 -17.86 18.55 -37.41
C GLU A 323 -16.52 18.05 -36.81
N PRO A 324 -15.62 18.91 -36.29
CA PRO A 324 -14.42 18.44 -35.60
C PRO A 324 -14.71 17.54 -34.39
N PHE A 325 -15.82 17.77 -33.68
CA PHE A 325 -16.21 16.88 -32.58
C PHE A 325 -16.70 15.52 -33.10
N ALA A 326 -17.50 15.50 -34.18
CA ALA A 326 -17.93 14.25 -34.80
C ALA A 326 -16.74 13.43 -35.32
N ASP A 327 -15.75 14.09 -35.94
CA ASP A 327 -14.50 13.49 -36.36
C ASP A 327 -13.71 12.89 -35.19
N LEU A 328 -13.60 13.62 -34.08
CA LEU A 328 -12.98 13.13 -32.85
C LEU A 328 -13.65 11.85 -32.35
N GLN A 329 -14.98 11.79 -32.28
CA GLN A 329 -15.68 10.59 -31.81
C GLN A 329 -15.47 9.38 -32.72
N ARG A 330 -15.44 9.59 -34.04
CA ARG A 330 -15.14 8.52 -35.00
C ARG A 330 -13.72 7.97 -34.78
N ARG A 331 -12.74 8.86 -34.68
CA ARG A 331 -11.33 8.50 -34.41
C ARG A 331 -11.13 7.80 -33.07
N ILE A 332 -11.92 8.14 -32.05
CA ILE A 332 -11.90 7.45 -30.75
C ILE A 332 -12.23 5.96 -30.94
N VAL A 333 -13.29 5.63 -31.70
CA VAL A 333 -13.66 4.24 -31.99
C VAL A 333 -12.60 3.54 -32.84
N GLU A 334 -12.13 4.18 -33.91
CA GLU A 334 -11.07 3.66 -34.78
C GLU A 334 -9.79 3.34 -33.99
N ASN A 335 -9.39 4.22 -33.08
CA ASN A 335 -8.23 4.01 -32.22
C ASN A 335 -8.45 2.88 -31.21
N ALA A 336 -9.66 2.73 -30.65
CA ALA A 336 -9.95 1.63 -29.72
C ALA A 336 -9.85 0.27 -30.43
N GLN A 337 -10.34 0.20 -31.68
CA GLN A 337 -10.22 -0.97 -32.54
C GLN A 337 -8.75 -1.24 -32.95
N ALA A 338 -7.99 -0.20 -33.28
CA ALA A 338 -6.57 -0.33 -33.60
C ALA A 338 -5.74 -0.83 -32.41
N LEU A 339 -6.00 -0.33 -31.20
CA LEU A 339 -5.35 -0.79 -29.97
C LEU A 339 -5.74 -2.24 -29.66
N ALA A 340 -7.03 -2.59 -29.78
CA ALA A 340 -7.52 -3.96 -29.64
C ALA A 340 -6.78 -4.89 -30.59
N LYS A 341 -6.70 -4.53 -31.88
CA LYS A 341 -5.98 -5.29 -32.90
C LYS A 341 -4.50 -5.44 -32.55
N GLY A 342 -3.82 -4.36 -32.20
CA GLY A 342 -2.39 -4.37 -31.88
C GLY A 342 -2.05 -5.28 -30.69
N LEU A 343 -2.94 -5.37 -29.69
CA LEU A 343 -2.79 -6.29 -28.56
C LEU A 343 -3.03 -7.75 -28.99
N THR A 344 -4.08 -8.01 -29.78
CA THR A 344 -4.39 -9.37 -30.26
C THR A 344 -3.35 -9.91 -31.23
N ASP A 345 -2.79 -9.06 -32.11
CA ASP A 345 -1.71 -9.43 -33.04
C ASP A 345 -0.44 -9.86 -32.27
N ARG A 346 -0.27 -9.38 -31.03
CA ARG A 346 0.82 -9.73 -30.11
C ARG A 346 0.45 -10.86 -29.14
N GLY A 347 -0.65 -11.56 -29.41
CA GLY A 347 -1.10 -12.75 -28.69
C GLY A 347 -1.61 -12.48 -27.28
N LEU A 348 -2.15 -11.28 -27.02
CA LEU A 348 -2.92 -10.99 -25.81
C LEU A 348 -4.41 -11.14 -26.08
N GLU A 349 -5.16 -11.68 -25.11
CA GLU A 349 -6.61 -11.89 -25.26
C GLU A 349 -7.41 -10.73 -24.68
N LEU A 350 -8.53 -10.39 -25.33
CA LEU A 350 -9.48 -9.41 -24.83
C LEU A 350 -10.67 -10.13 -24.20
N ALA A 351 -11.07 -9.69 -23.01
CA ALA A 351 -12.11 -10.37 -22.22
C ALA A 351 -13.46 -10.49 -22.97
N TYR A 352 -13.76 -9.58 -23.90
CA TYR A 352 -14.98 -9.59 -24.71
C TYR A 352 -14.70 -9.78 -26.21
N GLY A 353 -13.49 -10.21 -26.58
CA GLY A 353 -13.08 -10.50 -27.95
C GLY A 353 -12.83 -9.29 -28.87
N GLY A 354 -13.18 -8.08 -28.48
CA GLY A 354 -13.00 -6.87 -29.30
C GLY A 354 -13.77 -5.66 -28.78
N THR A 355 -14.01 -4.67 -29.65
CA THR A 355 -14.85 -3.51 -29.36
C THR A 355 -15.44 -2.85 -30.61
N ASP A 356 -16.63 -2.25 -30.47
CA ASP A 356 -17.21 -1.23 -31.38
C ASP A 356 -17.43 0.12 -30.67
N THR A 357 -16.79 0.31 -29.51
CA THR A 357 -16.92 1.50 -28.66
C THR A 357 -15.58 2.20 -28.46
N HIS A 358 -15.50 3.12 -27.49
CA HIS A 358 -14.27 3.83 -27.09
C HIS A 358 -13.38 3.05 -26.10
N LEU A 359 -13.74 1.84 -25.70
CA LEU A 359 -13.04 1.08 -24.66
C LEU A 359 -12.87 -0.41 -24.98
N LEU A 360 -11.88 -1.03 -24.36
CA LEU A 360 -11.57 -2.45 -24.45
C LEU A 360 -11.06 -2.97 -23.09
N LEU A 361 -11.07 -4.30 -22.92
CA LEU A 361 -10.59 -4.95 -21.70
C LEU A 361 -9.63 -6.08 -22.04
N LEU A 362 -8.40 -5.97 -21.54
CA LEU A 362 -7.39 -7.03 -21.60
C LEU A 362 -7.69 -8.09 -20.53
N ASP A 363 -7.65 -9.37 -20.92
CA ASP A 363 -7.81 -10.51 -20.01
C ASP A 363 -6.45 -11.00 -19.48
N LEU A 364 -6.15 -10.71 -18.21
CA LEU A 364 -4.91 -11.18 -17.58
C LEU A 364 -4.95 -12.66 -17.23
N LYS A 365 -6.13 -13.30 -17.17
CA LYS A 365 -6.28 -14.75 -16.99
C LYS A 365 -5.86 -15.53 -18.21
N SER A 366 -5.64 -14.93 -19.37
CA SER A 366 -5.01 -15.63 -20.51
C SER A 366 -3.49 -15.77 -20.33
N ILE A 367 -2.90 -14.94 -19.47
CA ILE A 367 -1.45 -14.81 -19.32
C ILE A 367 -0.98 -15.74 -18.21
N ARG A 368 -0.34 -16.85 -18.60
CA ARG A 368 0.21 -17.86 -17.69
C ARG A 368 1.69 -17.56 -17.43
N HIS A 369 2.07 -17.46 -16.16
CA HIS A 369 3.46 -17.29 -15.76
C HIS A 369 4.06 -18.63 -15.27
N PRO A 370 5.35 -18.93 -15.51
CA PRO A 370 5.98 -20.20 -15.12
C PRO A 370 5.88 -20.55 -13.63
N ASN A 371 5.88 -19.53 -12.76
CA ASN A 371 5.74 -19.72 -11.31
C ASN A 371 4.30 -19.96 -10.82
N LYS A 372 3.33 -20.10 -11.75
CA LYS A 372 1.90 -20.40 -11.49
C LYS A 372 1.13 -19.33 -10.71
N HIS A 373 1.75 -18.20 -10.35
CA HIS A 373 1.02 -17.09 -9.76
C HIS A 373 0.20 -16.35 -10.83
N PRO A 374 -1.09 -16.06 -10.58
CA PRO A 374 -1.90 -15.29 -11.50
C PRO A 374 -1.50 -13.80 -11.49
N LEU A 375 -1.70 -13.16 -12.63
CA LEU A 375 -1.49 -11.72 -12.78
C LEU A 375 -2.80 -10.97 -12.48
N TYR A 376 -2.73 -9.97 -11.61
CA TYR A 376 -3.89 -9.20 -11.18
C TYR A 376 -3.82 -7.74 -11.64
N GLY A 377 -4.99 -7.16 -11.90
CA GLY A 377 -5.09 -5.84 -12.52
C GLY A 377 -4.46 -4.71 -11.69
N GLU A 378 -4.50 -4.78 -10.36
CA GLU A 378 -3.87 -3.75 -9.49
C GLU A 378 -2.36 -3.62 -9.75
N VAL A 379 -1.68 -4.76 -9.85
CA VAL A 379 -0.22 -4.80 -10.05
C VAL A 379 0.13 -4.29 -11.44
N VAL A 380 -0.59 -4.75 -12.46
CA VAL A 380 -0.36 -4.38 -13.84
C VAL A 380 -0.63 -2.89 -14.06
N ALA A 381 -1.77 -2.38 -13.56
CA ALA A 381 -2.13 -0.97 -13.69
C ALA A 381 -1.06 -0.07 -13.03
N ARG A 382 -0.54 -0.45 -11.87
CA ARG A 382 0.51 0.30 -11.18
C ARG A 382 1.83 0.32 -11.95
N ILE A 383 2.28 -0.81 -12.49
CA ILE A 383 3.54 -0.88 -13.24
C ILE A 383 3.42 -0.14 -14.58
N LEU A 384 2.27 -0.24 -15.25
CA LEU A 384 1.96 0.58 -16.43
C LEU A 384 2.01 2.08 -16.09
N GLU A 385 1.44 2.50 -14.96
CA GLU A 385 1.48 3.89 -14.52
C GLU A 385 2.92 4.38 -14.29
N LEU A 386 3.78 3.58 -13.64
CA LEU A 386 5.20 3.88 -13.47
C LEU A 386 5.95 4.01 -14.81
N ALA A 387 5.52 3.25 -15.81
CA ALA A 387 6.00 3.33 -17.19
C ALA A 387 5.39 4.51 -17.98
N GLY A 388 4.41 5.22 -17.42
CA GLY A 388 3.77 6.38 -18.04
C GLY A 388 2.42 6.14 -18.68
N ILE A 389 1.87 4.92 -18.59
CA ILE A 389 0.60 4.50 -19.19
C ILE A 389 -0.45 4.34 -18.08
N VAL A 390 -1.41 5.25 -18.02
CA VAL A 390 -2.43 5.28 -16.98
C VAL A 390 -3.64 4.46 -17.42
N THR A 391 -3.95 3.41 -16.66
CA THR A 391 -5.09 2.51 -16.89
C THR A 391 -5.82 2.27 -15.57
N ASN A 392 -6.89 1.46 -15.58
CA ASN A 392 -7.50 0.98 -14.34
C ASN A 392 -7.68 -0.54 -14.35
N LYS A 393 -7.52 -1.17 -13.18
CA LYS A 393 -7.94 -2.56 -12.98
C LYS A 393 -9.46 -2.67 -13.12
N ASN A 394 -9.93 -3.82 -13.57
CA ASN A 394 -11.36 -4.09 -13.73
C ASN A 394 -11.65 -5.57 -13.48
N THR A 395 -12.85 -5.88 -13.01
CA THR A 395 -13.37 -7.25 -13.08
C THR A 395 -13.76 -7.60 -14.51
N ILE A 396 -13.67 -8.87 -14.85
CA ILE A 396 -14.13 -9.43 -16.13
C ILE A 396 -14.97 -10.69 -15.87
N PRO A 397 -15.76 -11.18 -16.84
CA PRO A 397 -16.60 -12.37 -16.64
C PRO A 397 -15.82 -13.55 -16.05
N GLY A 398 -16.37 -14.13 -14.98
CA GLY A 398 -15.74 -15.20 -14.18
C GLY A 398 -14.99 -14.73 -12.93
N ASP A 399 -14.78 -13.43 -12.73
CA ASP A 399 -14.28 -12.90 -11.46
C ASP A 399 -15.39 -12.88 -10.39
N THR A 400 -15.03 -13.11 -9.14
CA THR A 400 -15.96 -13.11 -7.99
C THR A 400 -15.59 -12.08 -6.92
N VAL A 401 -14.40 -11.49 -6.99
CA VAL A 401 -13.87 -10.55 -6.00
C VAL A 401 -13.33 -9.29 -6.68
N THR A 402 -13.93 -8.14 -6.41
CA THR A 402 -13.57 -6.85 -7.03
C THR A 402 -12.14 -6.41 -6.72
N ALA A 403 -11.66 -6.67 -5.49
CA ALA A 403 -10.31 -6.36 -5.07
C ALA A 403 -9.24 -7.11 -5.90
N LEU A 404 -9.60 -8.29 -6.41
CA LEU A 404 -8.76 -9.21 -7.18
C LEU A 404 -9.13 -9.24 -8.68
N GLY A 405 -9.65 -8.13 -9.22
CA GLY A 405 -10.02 -8.04 -10.63
C GLY A 405 -8.87 -8.46 -11.58
N THR A 406 -9.21 -9.28 -12.57
CA THR A 406 -8.25 -9.90 -13.50
C THR A 406 -8.22 -9.25 -14.88
N GLY A 407 -8.82 -8.06 -15.03
CA GLY A 407 -8.80 -7.28 -16.26
C GLY A 407 -8.08 -5.94 -16.16
N ILE A 408 -7.61 -5.43 -17.29
CA ILE A 408 -7.18 -4.04 -17.46
C ILE A 408 -8.11 -3.36 -18.45
N ARG A 409 -8.79 -2.31 -18.00
CA ARG A 409 -9.69 -1.52 -18.83
C ARG A 409 -8.94 -0.34 -19.43
N MET A 410 -9.08 -0.17 -20.74
CA MET A 410 -8.44 0.88 -21.51
C MET A 410 -9.46 1.58 -22.41
N GLY A 411 -9.25 2.85 -22.68
CA GLY A 411 -10.01 3.61 -23.66
C GLY A 411 -9.20 4.72 -24.29
N THR A 412 -9.70 5.21 -25.41
CA THR A 412 -9.01 6.12 -26.30
C THR A 412 -9.48 7.59 -26.33
N PRO A 413 -10.46 8.10 -25.54
CA PRO A 413 -10.85 9.52 -25.60
C PRO A 413 -9.69 10.50 -25.43
N TRP A 414 -8.96 10.40 -24.32
CA TRP A 414 -7.91 11.35 -23.96
C TRP A 414 -6.79 11.43 -25.00
N ILE A 415 -6.20 10.28 -25.36
CA ILE A 415 -5.10 10.20 -26.32
C ILE A 415 -5.51 10.65 -27.73
N THR A 416 -6.76 10.41 -28.14
CA THR A 416 -7.26 10.87 -29.44
C THR A 416 -7.40 12.40 -29.45
N GLN A 417 -7.81 13.03 -28.33
CA GLN A 417 -7.82 14.50 -28.22
C GLN A 417 -6.42 15.11 -28.35
N ARG A 418 -5.38 14.34 -28.01
CA ARG A 418 -3.97 14.75 -28.18
C ARG A 418 -3.40 14.43 -29.57
N GLY A 419 -4.26 14.03 -30.51
CA GLY A 419 -3.91 13.82 -31.91
C GLY A 419 -3.43 12.41 -32.27
N MET A 420 -3.32 11.48 -31.32
CA MET A 420 -2.84 10.11 -31.59
C MET A 420 -3.77 9.34 -32.55
N GLY A 421 -3.18 8.48 -33.37
CA GLY A 421 -3.87 7.65 -34.36
C GLY A 421 -3.49 6.17 -34.29
N PRO A 422 -3.86 5.37 -35.31
CA PRO A 422 -3.64 3.92 -35.32
C PRO A 422 -2.17 3.49 -35.18
N ALA A 423 -1.22 4.26 -35.70
CA ALA A 423 0.21 3.95 -35.58
C ALA A 423 0.69 4.06 -34.13
N GLU A 424 0.27 5.11 -33.41
CA GLU A 424 0.54 5.23 -31.98
C GLU A 424 -0.16 4.11 -31.18
N MET A 425 -1.35 3.66 -31.60
CA MET A 425 -2.06 2.58 -30.90
C MET A 425 -1.30 1.26 -30.99
N ASP A 426 -0.69 0.96 -32.14
CA ASP A 426 0.16 -0.21 -32.30
C ASP A 426 1.42 -0.13 -31.41
N ARG A 427 2.06 1.05 -31.35
CA ARG A 427 3.21 1.30 -30.47
C ARG A 427 2.84 1.19 -28.98
N LEU A 428 1.65 1.66 -28.59
CA LEU A 428 1.13 1.46 -27.23
C LEU A 428 0.85 -0.02 -26.94
N ALA A 429 0.29 -0.76 -27.89
CA ALA A 429 0.05 -2.20 -27.74
C ALA A 429 1.37 -2.96 -27.52
N GLU A 430 2.45 -2.58 -28.21
CA GLU A 430 3.78 -3.11 -27.96
C GLU A 430 4.26 -2.83 -26.53
N CYS A 431 4.19 -1.56 -26.09
CA CYS A 431 4.59 -1.16 -24.74
C CYS A 431 3.82 -1.92 -23.65
N ILE A 432 2.49 -2.01 -23.79
CA ILE A 432 1.62 -2.74 -22.86
C ILE A 432 2.01 -4.22 -22.85
N THR A 433 2.24 -4.84 -24.01
CA THR A 433 2.64 -6.24 -24.12
C THR A 433 3.97 -6.50 -23.41
N ARG A 434 4.97 -5.63 -23.62
CA ARG A 434 6.28 -5.75 -22.98
C ARG A 434 6.19 -5.68 -21.45
N ILE A 435 5.43 -4.71 -20.92
CA ILE A 435 5.22 -4.60 -19.48
C ILE A 435 4.48 -5.83 -18.95
N VAL A 436 3.32 -6.16 -19.50
CA VAL A 436 2.46 -7.22 -18.98
C VAL A 436 3.17 -8.58 -18.99
N ARG A 437 3.92 -8.91 -20.05
CA ARG A 437 4.70 -10.16 -20.14
C ARG A 437 5.98 -10.13 -19.30
N GLY A 438 6.55 -8.95 -19.05
CA GLY A 438 7.75 -8.78 -18.23
C GLY A 438 7.51 -8.83 -16.72
N ILE A 439 6.26 -8.79 -16.27
CA ILE A 439 5.93 -8.87 -14.85
C ILE A 439 6.05 -10.33 -14.37
N THR A 440 6.85 -10.53 -13.33
CA THR A 440 6.87 -11.73 -12.50
C THR A 440 5.88 -11.56 -11.34
N PRO A 441 4.69 -12.20 -11.39
CA PRO A 441 3.68 -12.11 -10.34
C PRO A 441 4.03 -12.98 -9.13
N PHE A 442 3.54 -12.59 -7.95
CA PHE A 442 3.61 -13.37 -6.71
C PHE A 442 2.59 -12.86 -5.70
N SER A 443 2.47 -13.47 -4.52
CA SER A 443 1.50 -13.02 -3.50
C SER A 443 1.99 -13.25 -2.07
N TYR A 444 1.52 -12.42 -1.14
CA TYR A 444 1.67 -12.62 0.30
C TYR A 444 0.33 -12.97 0.92
N GLU A 445 0.34 -13.66 2.06
CA GLU A 445 -0.86 -13.76 2.90
C GLU A 445 -1.06 -12.45 3.68
N GLY A 446 -2.16 -11.77 3.43
CA GLY A 446 -2.61 -10.61 4.18
C GLY A 446 -3.61 -11.00 5.27
N ARG A 447 -4.04 -10.01 6.07
CA ARG A 447 -5.02 -10.23 7.14
C ARG A 447 -6.42 -10.56 6.63
N LEU A 448 -6.76 -10.07 5.43
CA LEU A 448 -8.05 -10.23 4.76
C LEU A 448 -7.98 -11.20 3.55
N GLY A 449 -6.89 -11.97 3.44
CA GLY A 449 -6.63 -12.86 2.30
C GLY A 449 -5.39 -12.47 1.49
N PRO A 450 -5.22 -13.05 0.29
CA PRO A 450 -4.00 -12.89 -0.50
C PRO A 450 -3.81 -11.46 -0.99
N LEU A 451 -2.57 -10.99 -0.91
CA LEU A 451 -2.13 -9.68 -1.40
C LEU A 451 -1.28 -9.88 -2.66
N PRO A 452 -1.85 -9.71 -3.86
CA PRO A 452 -1.12 -9.90 -5.10
C PRO A 452 -0.08 -8.79 -5.33
N ARG A 453 1.06 -9.19 -5.89
CA ARG A 453 2.21 -8.34 -6.19
C ARG A 453 2.84 -8.77 -7.52
N GLY A 454 3.75 -7.94 -8.02
CA GLY A 454 4.58 -8.30 -9.15
C GLY A 454 5.80 -7.42 -9.22
N LYS A 455 6.84 -7.93 -9.87
CA LYS A 455 8.08 -7.23 -10.14
C LYS A 455 8.40 -7.28 -11.63
N ILE A 456 9.08 -6.28 -12.14
CA ILE A 456 9.50 -6.19 -13.54
C ILE A 456 10.99 -5.86 -13.62
N ASP A 457 11.65 -6.36 -14.66
CA ASP A 457 13.01 -5.96 -15.00
C ASP A 457 13.10 -4.44 -15.23
N LEU A 458 14.18 -3.82 -14.70
CA LEU A 458 14.34 -2.37 -14.78
C LEU A 458 14.50 -1.87 -16.22
N ASP A 459 15.24 -2.60 -17.05
CA ASP A 459 15.54 -2.16 -18.41
C ASP A 459 14.27 -2.16 -19.25
N VAL A 460 13.41 -3.17 -19.07
CA VAL A 460 12.07 -3.19 -19.68
C VAL A 460 11.24 -1.98 -19.24
N LEU A 461 11.26 -1.63 -17.94
CA LEU A 461 10.49 -0.50 -17.42
C LEU A 461 10.99 0.85 -17.95
N GLU A 462 12.31 1.08 -17.96
CA GLU A 462 12.90 2.34 -18.44
C GLU A 462 12.77 2.50 -19.96
N GLU A 463 12.95 1.42 -20.74
CA GLU A 463 12.76 1.48 -22.19
C GLU A 463 11.33 1.85 -22.56
N VAL A 464 10.33 1.24 -21.91
CA VAL A 464 8.92 1.61 -22.13
C VAL A 464 8.66 3.03 -21.67
N ARG A 465 9.19 3.46 -20.51
CA ARG A 465 9.05 4.84 -20.03
C ARG A 465 9.60 5.85 -21.03
N TRP A 466 10.72 5.54 -21.68
CA TRP A 466 11.30 6.39 -22.72
C TRP A 466 10.40 6.47 -23.95
N ILE A 467 9.94 5.34 -24.47
CA ILE A 467 9.01 5.29 -25.60
C ILE A 467 7.75 6.13 -25.29
N VAL A 468 7.22 5.98 -24.08
CA VAL A 468 6.04 6.72 -23.62
C VAL A 468 6.31 8.22 -23.50
N ASP A 469 7.47 8.63 -22.96
CA ASP A 469 7.86 10.05 -22.89
C ASP A 469 8.01 10.66 -24.30
N GLU A 470 8.60 9.92 -25.24
CA GLU A 470 8.72 10.34 -26.64
C GLU A 470 7.35 10.53 -27.30
N MET A 471 6.45 9.56 -27.13
CA MET A 471 5.08 9.65 -27.62
C MET A 471 4.32 10.83 -27.00
N ALA A 472 4.47 11.05 -25.70
CA ALA A 472 3.82 12.15 -24.99
C ALA A 472 4.38 13.52 -25.39
N ARG A 473 5.66 13.62 -25.80
CA ARG A 473 6.25 14.86 -26.36
C ARG A 473 5.77 15.17 -27.77
N SER A 474 5.61 14.14 -28.59
CA SER A 474 5.17 14.29 -29.98
C SER A 474 3.66 14.55 -30.10
N ALA A 475 2.89 14.22 -29.06
CA ALA A 475 1.47 14.45 -29.01
C ALA A 475 1.12 15.92 -28.69
N GLN A 476 -0.03 16.37 -29.19
CA GLN A 476 -0.52 17.72 -28.95
C GLN A 476 -0.73 17.95 -27.44
N ALA A 477 -0.30 19.12 -26.95
CA ALA A 477 -0.48 19.57 -25.57
C ALA A 477 -1.34 20.83 -25.56
N GLU A 478 -2.33 20.90 -24.67
CA GLU A 478 -3.11 22.14 -24.45
C GLU A 478 -2.36 23.14 -23.58
N ILE A 479 -1.56 22.66 -22.62
CA ILE A 479 -0.81 23.48 -21.67
C ILE A 479 0.68 23.22 -21.86
N GLU A 480 1.44 24.27 -22.16
CA GLU A 480 2.91 24.24 -22.15
C GLU A 480 3.43 24.52 -20.73
N GLY A 481 4.58 23.96 -20.39
CA GLY A 481 5.17 24.19 -19.07
C GLY A 481 6.51 23.51 -18.89
N GLU A 482 7.25 23.97 -17.89
CA GLU A 482 8.52 23.39 -17.47
C GLU A 482 8.34 21.92 -17.05
N ARG A 483 9.43 21.16 -17.06
CA ARG A 483 9.43 19.76 -16.63
C ARG A 483 10.22 19.65 -15.34
N SER A 484 9.59 19.15 -14.29
CA SER A 484 10.29 18.77 -13.07
C SER A 484 11.20 17.57 -13.32
N ASP A 485 12.25 17.42 -12.49
CA ASP A 485 13.02 16.16 -12.40
C ASP A 485 12.31 15.18 -11.45
N TYR A 486 11.87 15.64 -10.28
CA TYR A 486 11.10 14.85 -9.33
C TYR A 486 9.82 15.63 -8.96
N PRO A 487 8.65 14.99 -8.88
CA PRO A 487 8.39 13.54 -8.94
C PRO A 487 8.20 12.99 -10.37
N HIS A 488 8.24 13.82 -11.41
CA HIS A 488 8.08 13.37 -12.79
C HIS A 488 9.46 13.25 -13.47
N TYR A 489 10.01 12.04 -13.60
CA TYR A 489 11.29 11.82 -14.29
C TYR A 489 11.15 10.90 -15.51
N CYS A 490 12.06 11.09 -16.46
CA CYS A 490 12.38 10.12 -17.50
C CYS A 490 13.86 10.28 -17.81
N LEU A 491 14.66 9.28 -17.45
CA LEU A 491 16.10 9.26 -17.71
C LEU A 491 16.32 8.61 -19.07
N ARG A 492 17.03 9.28 -19.98
CA ARG A 492 17.24 8.79 -21.36
C ARG A 492 18.60 8.09 -21.43
N PRO A 493 18.66 6.77 -21.66
CA PRO A 493 19.93 6.10 -21.87
C PRO A 493 20.60 6.68 -23.12
N ARG A 494 21.86 7.12 -23.00
CA ARG A 494 22.80 7.49 -24.10
C ARG A 494 22.89 8.94 -24.56
N GLU A 495 22.15 9.91 -24.03
CA GLU A 495 22.58 11.32 -24.14
C GLU A 495 23.74 11.52 -23.16
N ARG A 496 24.97 11.09 -23.53
CA ARG A 496 26.18 11.47 -22.79
C ARG A 496 26.18 12.99 -22.70
N ARG A 497 25.94 13.55 -21.51
CA ARG A 497 26.25 14.95 -21.27
C ARG A 497 27.75 15.08 -21.58
N PRO A 498 28.16 15.87 -22.58
CA PRO A 498 29.58 16.03 -22.84
C PRO A 498 30.20 16.56 -21.55
N ALA A 499 31.20 15.85 -21.02
CA ALA A 499 32.00 16.30 -19.90
C ALA A 499 32.85 17.48 -20.38
N VAL A 500 32.26 18.67 -20.41
CA VAL A 500 32.98 19.92 -20.56
C VAL A 500 33.35 20.34 -19.14
N PRO A 501 34.65 20.42 -18.80
CA PRO A 501 35.08 20.92 -17.50
C PRO A 501 34.42 22.29 -17.25
N LEU A 502 33.58 22.40 -16.22
CA LEU A 502 32.88 23.67 -15.94
C LEU A 502 33.86 24.75 -15.47
N LEU A 503 35.06 24.35 -15.01
CA LEU A 503 36.08 25.26 -14.48
C LEU A 503 37.35 25.34 -15.35
N GLY A 504 37.32 24.83 -16.60
CA GLY A 504 38.37 25.09 -17.60
C GLY A 504 39.71 24.35 -17.39
N ALA A 505 39.71 23.15 -16.82
CA ALA A 505 40.91 22.39 -16.43
C ALA A 505 41.68 21.68 -17.59
N ASP A 506 41.82 22.31 -18.76
CA ASP A 506 42.57 21.75 -19.90
C ASP A 506 43.98 22.35 -20.03
N ALA A 507 44.93 21.86 -19.23
CA ALA A 507 46.36 22.14 -19.39
C ALA A 507 47.10 20.89 -19.91
N PRO A 508 47.14 20.65 -21.24
CA PRO A 508 47.86 19.50 -21.80
C PRO A 508 49.37 19.60 -21.53
N GLY A 509 49.97 18.55 -20.98
CA GLY A 509 51.43 18.35 -20.95
C GLY A 509 52.18 18.71 -19.66
N VAL A 510 51.50 19.09 -18.57
CA VAL A 510 52.16 19.30 -17.27
C VAL A 510 52.51 17.95 -16.64
N LYS A 511 53.79 17.67 -16.40
CA LYS A 511 54.22 16.49 -15.60
C LYS A 511 54.00 16.79 -14.11
N TRP A 512 53.33 15.88 -13.41
CA TRP A 512 53.01 15.99 -11.98
C TRP A 512 53.21 14.63 -11.28
N SER A 513 53.26 14.66 -9.95
CA SER A 513 53.43 13.49 -9.10
C SER A 513 52.71 13.71 -7.76
N LEU A 514 51.76 12.83 -7.39
CA LEU A 514 50.96 12.96 -6.15
C LEU A 514 51.80 12.98 -4.87
N THR A 515 53.04 12.51 -4.92
CA THR A 515 53.96 12.53 -3.77
C THR A 515 54.76 13.82 -3.65
N ARG A 516 54.75 14.69 -4.67
CA ARG A 516 55.56 15.92 -4.73
C ARG A 516 54.76 17.18 -5.00
N ASP A 517 53.66 17.06 -5.72
CA ASP A 517 52.85 18.18 -6.18
C ASP A 517 51.48 18.17 -5.50
N THR A 518 50.96 19.36 -5.21
CA THR A 518 49.54 19.55 -4.90
C THR A 518 48.79 19.85 -6.18
N VAL A 519 47.70 19.13 -6.42
CA VAL A 519 46.95 19.15 -7.67
C VAL A 519 45.47 19.46 -7.42
N LEU A 520 44.87 20.19 -8.36
CA LEU A 520 43.45 20.52 -8.38
C LEU A 520 42.75 19.72 -9.46
N VAL A 521 41.67 19.04 -9.06
CA VAL A 521 40.89 18.16 -9.93
C VAL A 521 39.49 18.74 -10.06
N ASP A 522 39.11 19.07 -11.30
CA ASP A 522 37.74 19.40 -11.61
C ASP A 522 36.89 18.12 -11.49
N ARG A 523 35.89 18.13 -10.62
CA ARG A 523 34.94 17.03 -10.41
C ARG A 523 33.50 17.49 -10.62
N SER A 524 33.31 18.62 -11.29
CA SER A 524 32.02 19.28 -11.45
C SER A 524 31.08 18.51 -12.39
N ASP A 525 31.63 17.57 -13.16
CA ASP A 525 30.91 16.61 -14.00
C ASP A 525 30.36 15.40 -13.22
N MET A 526 30.79 15.17 -11.98
CA MET A 526 30.31 14.06 -11.16
C MET A 526 28.82 14.23 -10.83
N GLY A 527 28.10 13.11 -10.80
CA GLY A 527 26.72 13.12 -10.34
C GLY A 527 26.65 13.27 -8.83
N ILE A 528 25.82 14.18 -8.35
CA ILE A 528 25.51 14.32 -6.92
C ILE A 528 24.04 13.99 -6.74
N VAL A 529 23.77 12.88 -6.06
CA VAL A 529 22.44 12.37 -5.78
C VAL A 529 22.13 12.58 -4.31
N ARG A 530 20.96 13.14 -4.01
CA ARG A 530 20.44 13.26 -2.65
C ARG A 530 19.45 12.13 -2.40
N VAL A 531 19.71 11.33 -1.35
CA VAL A 531 18.80 10.28 -0.87
C VAL A 531 18.28 10.67 0.49
N SER A 532 16.96 10.84 0.64
CA SER A 532 16.37 11.31 1.89
C SER A 532 15.09 10.55 2.27
N GLY A 533 14.81 10.48 3.57
CA GLY A 533 13.60 9.85 4.10
C GLY A 533 13.82 9.10 5.42
N TRP A 534 12.72 8.78 6.11
CA TRP A 534 12.72 8.01 7.37
C TRP A 534 13.39 6.64 7.27
N ARG A 535 13.59 6.14 6.05
CA ARG A 535 14.19 4.84 5.77
C ARG A 535 15.44 4.96 4.88
N ALA A 536 16.02 6.15 4.74
CA ALA A 536 17.21 6.36 3.90
C ALA A 536 18.39 5.50 4.34
N ARG A 537 18.68 5.43 5.65
CA ARG A 537 19.74 4.58 6.21
C ARG A 537 19.55 3.09 5.89
N PRO A 538 18.45 2.41 6.28
CA PRO A 538 18.27 0.99 5.97
C PRO A 538 18.07 0.71 4.47
N PHE A 539 17.59 1.69 3.69
CA PHE A 539 17.50 1.58 2.22
C PHE A 539 18.89 1.52 1.57
N LEU A 540 19.77 2.46 1.94
CA LEU A 540 21.15 2.46 1.44
C LEU A 540 21.92 1.26 1.97
N ASP A 541 21.69 0.86 3.22
CA ASP A 541 22.30 -0.35 3.80
C ASP A 541 21.95 -1.63 3.02
N ASP A 542 20.71 -1.77 2.54
CA ASP A 542 20.31 -2.91 1.70
C ASP A 542 20.86 -2.84 0.25
N LEU A 543 21.30 -1.67 -0.21
CA LEU A 543 21.77 -1.46 -1.59
C LEU A 543 23.30 -1.44 -1.70
N CYS A 544 23.96 -0.93 -0.67
CA CYS A 544 25.40 -0.74 -0.60
C CYS A 544 26.07 -1.97 0.00
N THR A 545 27.26 -2.31 -0.52
CA THR A 545 28.06 -3.44 -0.05
C THR A 545 28.72 -3.19 1.31
N THR A 546 28.86 -1.93 1.76
CA THR A 546 29.41 -1.58 3.08
C THR A 546 28.34 -1.26 4.13
N ASP A 547 28.70 -1.30 5.41
CA ASP A 547 27.83 -1.02 6.56
C ASP A 547 27.47 0.47 6.65
N ILE A 548 26.33 0.84 6.05
CA ILE A 548 25.78 2.19 6.11
C ILE A 548 25.15 2.45 7.49
N SER A 549 24.84 1.39 8.24
CA SER A 549 24.30 1.49 9.58
C SER A 549 25.34 2.00 10.58
N ALA A 550 26.64 1.97 10.28
CA ALA A 550 27.67 2.59 11.14
C ALA A 550 27.86 4.09 10.90
N VAL A 551 27.43 4.64 9.76
CA VAL A 551 27.75 6.01 9.34
C VAL A 551 26.99 7.05 10.17
N GLY A 552 27.72 7.81 10.99
CA GLY A 552 27.22 8.92 11.80
C GLY A 552 26.96 10.20 10.99
N ILE A 553 26.23 11.16 11.55
CA ILE A 553 26.05 12.48 10.94
C ILE A 553 27.42 13.17 10.86
N GLY A 554 27.76 13.76 9.72
CA GLY A 554 29.10 14.36 9.51
C GLY A 554 30.13 13.37 8.96
N GLN A 555 29.78 12.08 8.85
CA GLN A 555 30.69 11.04 8.40
C GLN A 555 30.32 10.56 6.99
N GLY A 556 31.29 9.93 6.33
CA GLY A 556 31.09 9.29 5.04
C GLY A 556 31.74 7.92 4.96
N THR A 557 31.55 7.27 3.82
CA THR A 557 32.23 6.03 3.48
C THR A 557 32.25 5.82 1.97
N GLN A 558 33.00 4.83 1.51
CA GLN A 558 32.94 4.32 0.15
C GLN A 558 32.14 3.01 0.13
N SER A 559 31.39 2.80 -0.95
CA SER A 559 30.68 1.54 -1.17
C SER A 559 30.64 1.20 -2.66
N VAL A 560 30.30 -0.05 -2.97
CA VAL A 560 29.89 -0.46 -4.31
C VAL A 560 28.37 -0.59 -4.34
N LEU A 561 27.76 -0.22 -5.46
CA LEU A 561 26.36 -0.47 -5.77
C LEU A 561 26.28 -1.57 -6.82
N LEU A 562 25.52 -2.62 -6.54
CA LEU A 562 25.38 -3.78 -7.43
C LEU A 562 23.97 -3.85 -8.04
N ASP A 563 23.88 -4.49 -9.19
CA ASP A 563 22.62 -4.97 -9.75
C ASP A 563 22.24 -6.37 -9.23
N ALA A 564 21.13 -6.91 -9.72
CA ALA A 564 20.63 -8.23 -9.35
C ALA A 564 21.60 -9.40 -9.65
N ASN A 565 22.52 -9.20 -10.60
CA ASN A 565 23.47 -10.20 -11.06
C ASN A 565 24.85 -10.05 -10.40
N GLY A 566 24.99 -9.15 -9.42
CA GLY A 566 26.28 -8.86 -8.78
C GLY A 566 27.24 -8.08 -9.67
N GLN A 567 26.73 -7.44 -10.73
CA GLN A 567 27.51 -6.52 -11.56
C GLN A 567 27.52 -5.14 -10.92
N VAL A 568 28.65 -4.45 -11.04
CA VAL A 568 28.80 -3.09 -10.51
C VAL A 568 28.05 -2.09 -11.36
N ILE A 569 27.10 -1.41 -10.73
CA ILE A 569 26.44 -0.23 -11.27
C ILE A 569 27.35 0.98 -11.14
N ASP A 570 27.91 1.20 -9.95
CA ASP A 570 28.89 2.25 -9.69
C ASP A 570 29.65 2.02 -8.38
N ASP A 571 30.81 2.66 -8.21
CA ASP A 571 31.43 2.86 -6.91
C ASP A 571 31.05 4.24 -6.35
N LEU A 572 30.48 4.24 -5.17
CA LEU A 572 29.85 5.40 -4.55
C LEU A 572 30.73 5.96 -3.45
N THR A 573 30.83 7.29 -3.38
CA THR A 573 31.19 7.98 -2.13
C THR A 573 29.94 8.57 -1.54
N LEU A 574 29.67 8.30 -0.27
CA LEU A 574 28.44 8.73 0.38
C LEU A 574 28.72 9.38 1.72
N TRP A 575 27.97 10.42 2.03
CA TRP A 575 28.06 11.18 3.27
C TRP A 575 26.69 11.32 3.90
N ARG A 576 26.61 11.11 5.21
CA ARG A 576 25.39 11.36 5.97
C ARG A 576 25.37 12.83 6.38
N MET A 577 24.32 13.51 5.93
CA MET A 577 24.08 14.92 6.23
C MET A 577 23.36 15.07 7.56
N ALA A 578 23.24 16.32 8.02
CA ALA A 578 22.26 16.66 9.04
C ALA A 578 20.86 16.23 8.55
N ALA A 579 20.03 15.80 9.50
CA ALA A 579 18.63 15.51 9.20
C ALA A 579 17.94 16.75 8.63
N ASP A 580 16.96 16.55 7.75
CA ASP A 580 16.21 17.68 7.20
C ASP A 580 15.32 18.34 8.26
N GLU A 581 14.61 19.42 7.88
CA GLU A 581 13.71 20.17 8.78
C GLU A 581 12.61 19.31 9.43
N ARG A 582 12.36 18.10 8.91
CA ARG A 582 11.37 17.14 9.43
C ARG A 582 12.02 16.01 10.22
N GLY A 583 13.33 16.04 10.44
CA GLY A 583 14.09 15.02 11.17
C GLY A 583 14.37 13.76 10.34
N ARG A 584 14.28 13.81 9.01
CA ARG A 584 14.55 12.65 8.14
C ARG A 584 16.03 12.55 7.81
N ASP A 585 16.54 11.31 7.80
CA ASP A 585 17.89 11.03 7.34
C ASP A 585 18.09 11.52 5.90
N THR A 586 19.23 12.14 5.65
CA THR A 586 19.63 12.65 4.34
C THR A 586 21.07 12.24 4.05
N TYR A 587 21.30 11.75 2.84
CA TYR A 587 22.62 11.35 2.34
C TYR A 587 22.92 12.06 1.03
N LEU A 588 24.15 12.49 0.85
CA LEU A 588 24.71 12.86 -0.46
C LEU A 588 25.52 11.70 -0.99
N VAL A 589 25.25 11.31 -2.23
CA VAL A 589 25.89 10.19 -2.92
C VAL A 589 26.54 10.75 -4.19
N LEU A 590 27.85 10.65 -4.25
CA LEU A 590 28.67 11.04 -5.39
C LEU A 590 28.86 9.84 -6.33
N THR A 591 28.49 10.01 -7.59
CA THR A 591 28.44 8.97 -8.63
C THR A 591 29.34 9.32 -9.81
N HIS A 592 29.80 8.32 -10.54
CA HIS A 592 30.51 8.52 -11.79
C HIS A 592 29.58 9.21 -12.82
N PRO A 593 30.07 10.22 -13.56
CA PRO A 593 29.29 10.90 -14.60
C PRO A 593 28.62 9.94 -15.60
N GLU A 594 29.31 8.87 -16.02
CA GLU A 594 28.80 7.91 -17.00
C GLU A 594 27.71 6.98 -16.44
N ASN A 595 27.60 6.83 -15.11
CA ASN A 595 26.68 5.90 -14.45
C ASN A 595 25.56 6.61 -13.68
N THR A 596 25.60 7.93 -13.56
CA THR A 596 24.69 8.70 -12.70
C THR A 596 23.21 8.42 -13.03
N ASP A 597 22.85 8.41 -14.31
CA ASP A 597 21.48 8.10 -14.74
C ASP A 597 21.09 6.66 -14.38
N ARG A 598 22.02 5.70 -14.47
CA ARG A 598 21.77 4.31 -14.07
C ARG A 598 21.57 4.19 -12.57
N VAL A 599 22.36 4.88 -11.76
CA VAL A 599 22.21 4.93 -10.29
C VAL A 599 20.85 5.54 -9.92
N LEU A 600 20.47 6.66 -10.56
CA LEU A 600 19.17 7.30 -10.33
C LEU A 600 18.01 6.37 -10.71
N SER A 601 18.03 5.77 -11.90
CA SER A 601 17.00 4.80 -12.33
C SER A 601 16.91 3.63 -11.35
N TRP A 602 18.05 3.05 -10.96
CA TRP A 602 18.09 1.92 -10.04
C TRP A 602 17.50 2.29 -8.67
N MET A 603 18.03 3.33 -8.01
CA MET A 603 17.56 3.73 -6.68
C MET A 603 16.09 4.17 -6.68
N ARG A 604 15.65 4.92 -7.70
CA ARG A 604 14.24 5.35 -7.83
C ARG A 604 13.32 4.13 -8.01
N ALA A 605 13.65 3.20 -8.90
CA ALA A 605 12.81 2.05 -9.18
C ALA A 605 12.78 1.03 -8.02
N ILE A 606 13.89 0.86 -7.29
CA ILE A 606 13.93 0.08 -6.05
C ILE A 606 13.07 0.75 -4.96
N SER A 607 13.09 2.09 -4.86
CA SER A 607 12.24 2.84 -3.94
C SER A 607 10.75 2.69 -4.26
N ASP A 608 10.38 2.68 -5.55
CA ASP A 608 9.02 2.41 -6.03
C ASP A 608 8.55 0.99 -5.67
N GLY A 609 9.48 0.02 -5.57
CA GLY A 609 9.24 -1.31 -5.00
C GLY A 609 8.69 -2.35 -5.99
N TYR A 610 8.78 -2.08 -7.30
CA TYR A 610 8.31 -2.97 -8.38
C TYR A 610 9.44 -3.53 -9.24
N THR A 611 10.70 -3.17 -8.97
CA THR A 611 11.83 -3.71 -9.74
C THR A 611 12.17 -5.13 -9.29
N LEU A 612 12.47 -5.98 -10.26
CA LEU A 612 13.08 -7.29 -10.04
C LEU A 612 14.58 -7.11 -9.78
N PHE A 613 14.99 -7.30 -8.53
CA PHE A 613 16.38 -7.16 -8.09
C PHE A 613 16.94 -8.44 -7.44
N ASP A 614 16.12 -9.48 -7.35
CA ASP A 614 16.45 -10.80 -6.80
C ASP A 614 15.56 -11.81 -7.52
N ASP A 615 16.15 -12.56 -8.46
CA ASP A 615 15.48 -13.53 -9.33
C ASP A 615 15.18 -14.85 -8.59
N GLN A 616 16.00 -15.18 -7.58
CA GLN A 616 15.81 -16.35 -6.72
C GLN A 616 14.72 -16.12 -5.67
N ASP A 617 14.48 -14.86 -5.29
CA ASP A 617 13.46 -14.51 -4.31
C ASP A 617 12.65 -13.25 -4.65
N VAL A 618 11.66 -13.44 -5.53
CA VAL A 618 10.73 -12.39 -5.92
C VAL A 618 10.00 -11.73 -4.73
N TRP A 619 9.87 -12.40 -3.57
CA TRP A 619 9.21 -11.82 -2.40
C TRP A 619 9.98 -10.67 -1.77
N ARG A 620 11.32 -10.70 -1.85
CA ARG A 620 12.22 -9.80 -1.09
C ARG A 620 11.95 -8.33 -1.40
N LYS A 621 12.07 -7.43 -0.42
CA LYS A 621 11.96 -5.97 -0.61
C LYS A 621 13.07 -5.24 0.11
N VAL A 622 13.76 -4.36 -0.60
CA VAL A 622 14.66 -3.35 -0.01
C VAL A 622 13.87 -2.44 0.93
N ARG A 623 14.48 -2.04 2.05
CA ARG A 623 13.84 -1.31 3.15
C ARG A 623 13.57 0.18 2.83
N GLY A 624 12.93 0.52 1.71
CA GLY A 624 12.42 1.87 1.38
C GLY A 624 10.97 2.15 1.83
N PRO A 625 10.29 3.22 1.35
CA PRO A 625 10.69 4.11 0.28
C PRO A 625 11.56 5.28 0.77
N VAL A 626 12.24 5.91 -0.18
CA VAL A 626 13.07 7.12 -0.04
C VAL A 626 12.84 8.04 -1.23
N THR A 627 13.14 9.33 -1.07
CA THR A 627 13.27 10.27 -2.18
C THR A 627 14.69 10.23 -2.74
N VAL A 628 14.82 10.27 -4.07
CA VAL A 628 16.10 10.21 -4.79
C VAL A 628 16.11 11.34 -5.81
N GLU A 629 16.85 12.40 -5.50
CA GLU A 629 16.85 13.67 -6.23
C GLU A 629 18.24 14.00 -6.79
N VAL A 630 18.30 14.71 -7.91
CA VAL A 630 19.56 15.27 -8.42
C VAL A 630 19.89 16.52 -7.60
N ALA A 631 21.04 16.50 -6.92
CA ALA A 631 21.62 17.67 -6.25
C ALA A 631 22.76 18.32 -7.06
N GLY A 632 23.20 17.68 -8.15
CA GLY A 632 24.25 18.14 -9.07
C GLY A 632 23.90 19.44 -9.83
N PRO A 633 24.76 19.90 -10.77
CA PRO A 633 24.57 21.18 -11.43
C PRO A 633 23.30 21.18 -12.31
N MET A 634 22.28 21.89 -11.86
CA MET A 634 21.13 22.33 -12.66
C MET A 634 21.46 23.72 -13.25
N GLN A 635 20.98 24.05 -14.45
CA GLN A 635 21.21 25.39 -15.03
C GLN A 635 20.74 26.49 -14.02
N GLY A 636 21.67 27.30 -13.50
CA GLY A 636 21.40 28.39 -12.54
C GLY A 636 22.18 28.31 -11.21
N GLU A 637 21.87 29.18 -10.25
CA GLU A 637 22.58 29.33 -8.96
C GLU A 637 22.30 28.24 -7.91
N ARG A 638 21.44 27.25 -8.20
CA ARG A 638 20.89 26.31 -7.18
C ARG A 638 21.50 24.90 -7.16
N GLY A 639 22.33 24.53 -8.15
CA GLY A 639 22.94 23.19 -8.22
C GLY A 639 24.28 23.10 -7.47
N MET A 640 24.57 21.95 -6.87
CA MET A 640 25.89 21.66 -6.30
C MET A 640 26.82 21.09 -7.37
N ALA A 641 28.11 21.40 -7.25
CA ALA A 641 29.19 20.75 -7.99
C ALA A 641 30.25 20.27 -6.99
N ALA A 642 31.28 19.58 -7.48
CA ALA A 642 32.41 19.14 -6.68
C ALA A 642 33.73 19.55 -7.34
N ILE A 643 34.74 19.88 -6.52
CA ILE A 643 36.15 19.95 -6.92
C ILE A 643 36.96 19.16 -5.90
N ALA A 644 38.21 18.82 -6.22
CA ALA A 644 39.09 18.18 -5.25
C ALA A 644 40.51 18.73 -5.27
N ILE A 645 41.17 18.72 -4.11
CA ILE A 645 42.59 19.06 -3.95
C ILE A 645 43.34 17.92 -3.30
N TRP A 646 44.47 17.51 -3.90
CA TRP A 646 45.23 16.33 -3.47
C TRP A 646 46.72 16.62 -3.51
N GLY A 647 47.48 16.10 -2.56
CA GLY A 647 48.93 16.26 -2.50
C GLY A 647 49.44 16.60 -1.09
N PRO A 648 50.77 16.66 -0.92
CA PRO A 648 51.39 16.84 0.39
C PRO A 648 51.02 18.17 1.08
N LEU A 649 50.68 19.22 0.32
CA LEU A 649 50.27 20.52 0.86
C LEU A 649 48.76 20.78 0.74
N ALA A 650 47.94 19.78 0.43
CA ALA A 650 46.51 19.97 0.16
C ALA A 650 45.76 20.63 1.33
N GLU A 651 46.00 20.18 2.56
CA GLU A 651 45.37 20.74 3.77
C GLU A 651 45.82 22.18 4.03
N GLU A 652 47.12 22.46 3.91
CA GLU A 652 47.67 23.81 4.10
C GLU A 652 47.11 24.79 3.06
N SER A 653 47.15 24.42 1.77
CA SER A 653 46.58 25.23 0.69
C SER A 653 45.08 25.47 0.90
N LEU A 654 44.33 24.45 1.34
CA LEU A 654 42.90 24.56 1.60
C LEU A 654 42.57 25.53 2.72
N ARG A 655 43.30 25.44 3.84
CA ARG A 655 43.15 26.35 4.99
C ARG A 655 43.57 27.78 4.65
N GLN A 656 44.60 27.96 3.81
CA GLN A 656 44.97 29.29 3.32
C GLN A 656 43.90 29.88 2.39
N ALA A 657 43.23 29.06 1.58
CA ALA A 657 42.16 29.52 0.69
C ALA A 657 40.84 29.81 1.41
N LEU A 658 40.48 29.01 2.44
CA LEU A 658 39.20 29.12 3.14
C LEU A 658 39.28 29.84 4.51
N GLY A 659 40.49 30.12 5.00
CA GLY A 659 40.71 30.78 6.28
C GLY A 659 40.54 29.87 7.51
N GLU A 660 40.47 30.47 8.70
CA GLU A 660 40.42 29.76 10.00
C GLU A 660 39.15 28.92 10.19
N ALA A 661 38.11 29.16 9.40
CA ALA A 661 36.86 28.41 9.45
C ALA A 661 37.00 26.97 8.89
N CYS A 662 38.06 26.67 8.14
CA CYS A 662 38.39 25.31 7.74
C CYS A 662 39.27 24.63 8.82
N PRO A 663 38.75 23.67 9.60
CA PRO A 663 39.51 23.00 10.65
C PRO A 663 40.66 22.16 10.07
N ALA A 664 41.72 22.01 10.86
CA ALA A 664 42.80 21.08 10.57
C ALA A 664 42.42 19.66 11.02
N GLY A 665 43.00 18.64 10.36
CA GLY A 665 42.90 17.26 10.82
C GLY A 665 41.49 16.66 10.76
N ILE A 666 40.66 17.05 9.79
CA ILE A 666 39.40 16.36 9.47
C ILE A 666 39.71 14.87 9.30
N ASP A 667 38.94 13.95 9.89
CA ASP A 667 39.22 12.51 9.75
C ASP A 667 38.86 12.00 8.34
N PRO A 668 39.50 10.93 7.83
CA PRO A 668 39.17 10.38 6.51
C PRO A 668 37.67 10.08 6.38
N TRP A 669 37.07 10.50 5.27
CA TRP A 669 35.63 10.45 4.95
C TRP A 669 34.73 11.42 5.70
N ASP A 670 35.18 11.99 6.82
CA ASP A 670 34.42 12.98 7.56
C ASP A 670 34.40 14.32 6.81
N TRP A 671 33.35 15.10 7.08
CA TRP A 671 33.11 16.37 6.42
C TRP A 671 32.70 17.46 7.39
N VAL A 672 32.94 18.70 6.99
CA VAL A 672 32.58 19.90 7.74
C VAL A 672 31.98 20.96 6.80
N ASP A 673 31.03 21.73 7.31
CA ASP A 673 30.52 22.92 6.63
C ASP A 673 31.46 24.10 6.87
N VAL A 674 31.97 24.70 5.78
CA VAL A 674 32.85 25.88 5.84
C VAL A 674 32.14 27.08 5.20
N PRO A 675 31.97 28.20 5.91
CA PRO A 675 31.35 29.40 5.37
C PRO A 675 32.22 30.08 4.30
N VAL A 676 31.62 30.44 3.17
CA VAL A 676 32.23 31.17 2.06
C VAL A 676 31.27 32.30 1.66
N GLY A 677 31.48 33.50 2.23
CA GLY A 677 30.56 34.62 2.08
C GLY A 677 29.20 34.34 2.75
N PRO A 678 28.05 34.55 2.07
CA PRO A 678 26.72 34.28 2.61
C PRO A 678 26.29 32.80 2.51
N ARG A 679 27.12 31.92 1.91
CA ARG A 679 26.84 30.50 1.68
C ARG A 679 27.87 29.64 2.41
N SER A 680 27.65 28.33 2.45
CA SER A 680 28.65 27.35 2.93
C SER A 680 29.03 26.37 1.82
N VAL A 681 30.25 25.85 1.91
CA VAL A 681 30.72 24.71 1.13
C VAL A 681 31.03 23.56 2.07
N MET A 682 30.71 22.35 1.64
CA MET A 682 31.06 21.12 2.34
C MET A 682 32.51 20.75 1.98
N VAL A 683 33.36 20.60 2.98
CA VAL A 683 34.74 20.13 2.84
C VAL A 683 34.83 18.74 3.45
N ALA A 684 35.05 17.72 2.63
CA ALA A 684 35.21 16.34 3.05
C ALA A 684 36.65 15.89 2.85
N ARG A 685 37.25 15.21 3.84
CA ARG A 685 38.55 14.57 3.62
C ARG A 685 38.35 13.31 2.79
N SER A 686 39.01 13.25 1.65
CA SER A 686 39.00 12.07 0.79
C SER A 686 39.70 10.91 1.51
N GLY A 687 39.03 9.76 1.59
CA GLY A 687 39.67 8.53 2.08
C GLY A 687 40.46 7.78 1.01
N PHE A 688 40.48 8.28 -0.24
CA PHE A 688 41.27 7.71 -1.31
C PHE A 688 42.77 8.00 -1.07
N GLY A 689 43.50 7.02 -0.53
CA GLY A 689 44.95 7.04 -0.42
C GLY A 689 45.44 7.46 0.97
N ALA A 690 45.70 6.47 1.82
CA ALA A 690 46.28 6.68 3.14
C ALA A 690 47.68 7.35 3.14
N ALA A 691 48.32 7.49 1.98
CA ALA A 691 49.67 8.03 1.83
C ALA A 691 49.74 9.50 1.35
N VAL A 692 48.64 10.10 0.85
CA VAL A 692 48.63 11.48 0.32
C VAL A 692 47.35 12.20 0.75
N PRO A 693 47.42 13.36 1.43
CA PRO A 693 46.24 14.12 1.82
C PRO A 693 45.38 14.52 0.61
N GLY A 694 44.07 14.37 0.71
CA GLY A 694 43.11 14.75 -0.32
C GLY A 694 41.79 15.24 0.30
N TYR A 695 41.15 16.21 -0.36
CA TYR A 695 39.89 16.80 0.08
C TYR A 695 38.96 17.00 -1.12
N ASP A 696 37.69 16.61 -0.95
CA ASP A 696 36.60 16.93 -1.87
C ASP A 696 35.82 18.13 -1.32
N ILE A 697 35.53 19.11 -2.18
CA ILE A 697 34.85 20.36 -1.82
C ILE A 697 33.57 20.43 -2.66
N LEU A 698 32.42 20.43 -2.00
CA LEU A 698 31.11 20.44 -2.63
C LEU A 698 30.39 21.75 -2.29
N GLY A 699 29.77 22.38 -3.28
CA GLY A 699 29.10 23.67 -3.10
C GLY A 699 28.51 24.20 -4.39
N ALA A 700 27.95 25.41 -4.34
CA ALA A 700 27.46 26.06 -5.55
C ALA A 700 28.62 26.41 -6.49
N LEU A 701 28.40 26.29 -7.80
CA LEU A 701 29.46 26.47 -8.81
C LEU A 701 30.23 27.81 -8.70
N PRO A 702 29.59 28.97 -8.43
CA PRO A 702 30.33 30.23 -8.26
C PRO A 702 31.31 30.24 -7.08
N ASP A 703 30.91 29.60 -5.96
CA ASP A 703 31.73 29.52 -4.76
C ASP A 703 32.93 28.61 -5.02
N LEU A 704 32.71 27.47 -5.70
CA LEU A 704 33.78 26.56 -6.10
C LEU A 704 34.75 27.20 -7.10
N GLY A 705 34.29 28.03 -8.03
CA GLY A 705 35.15 28.78 -8.94
C GLY A 705 36.09 29.74 -8.20
N THR A 706 35.58 30.42 -7.16
CA THR A 706 36.38 31.31 -6.32
C THR A 706 37.46 30.53 -5.56
N ILE A 707 37.09 29.39 -4.97
CA ILE A 707 38.02 28.52 -4.25
C ILE A 707 39.07 27.95 -5.21
N TRP A 708 38.65 27.51 -6.40
CA TRP A 708 39.52 26.99 -7.44
C TRP A 708 40.62 27.99 -7.83
N GLU A 709 40.27 29.24 -8.09
CA GLU A 709 41.24 30.29 -8.41
C GLU A 709 42.20 30.57 -7.24
N ALA A 710 41.68 30.60 -6.01
CA ALA A 710 42.51 30.83 -4.82
C ALA A 710 43.55 29.71 -4.65
N LEU A 711 43.13 28.46 -4.76
CA LEU A 711 44.03 27.31 -4.66
C LEU A 711 45.05 27.27 -5.81
N ALA A 712 44.64 27.64 -7.03
CA ALA A 712 45.56 27.72 -8.16
C ALA A 712 46.64 28.81 -7.95
N ARG A 713 46.28 29.96 -7.36
CA ARG A 713 47.23 31.03 -6.98
C ARG A 713 48.21 30.59 -5.88
N LEU A 714 47.78 29.68 -4.99
CA LEU A 714 48.63 29.07 -3.97
C LEU A 714 49.54 27.96 -4.51
N GLY A 715 49.57 27.75 -5.84
CA GLY A 715 50.49 26.83 -6.49
C GLY A 715 49.96 25.41 -6.70
N ALA A 716 48.69 25.15 -6.37
CA ALA A 716 48.07 23.86 -6.70
C ALA A 716 47.82 23.77 -8.22
N LYS A 717 48.28 22.68 -8.84
CA LYS A 717 48.30 22.53 -10.31
C LYS A 717 46.97 21.99 -10.84
N PRO A 718 46.23 22.71 -11.70
CA PRO A 718 45.03 22.19 -12.35
C PRO A 718 45.33 20.97 -13.22
N MET A 719 44.48 19.95 -13.13
CA MET A 719 44.62 18.71 -13.88
C MET A 719 43.36 18.35 -14.64
N ARG A 720 43.55 17.65 -15.77
CA ARG A 720 42.45 17.09 -16.56
C ARG A 720 41.73 15.99 -15.76
N ALA A 721 40.42 16.14 -15.59
CA ALA A 721 39.61 15.29 -14.70
C ALA A 721 39.74 13.77 -14.97
N PRO A 722 39.69 13.26 -16.22
CA PRO A 722 39.79 11.82 -16.47
C PRO A 722 41.16 11.24 -16.14
N ASP A 723 42.24 11.97 -16.45
CA ASP A 723 43.62 11.53 -16.22
C ASP A 723 43.95 11.52 -14.73
N ALA A 724 43.48 12.54 -14.00
CA ALA A 724 43.54 12.61 -12.54
C ALA A 724 42.84 11.39 -11.93
N ARG A 725 41.57 11.18 -12.28
CA ARG A 725 40.74 10.10 -11.74
C ARG A 725 41.31 8.71 -12.01
N HIS A 726 41.76 8.42 -13.23
CA HIS A 726 42.39 7.13 -13.56
C HIS A 726 43.67 6.87 -12.77
N THR A 727 44.42 7.92 -12.44
CA THR A 727 45.66 7.78 -11.67
C THR A 727 45.35 7.58 -10.18
N LEU A 728 44.39 8.34 -9.65
CA LEU A 728 43.92 8.21 -8.26
C LEU A 728 43.34 6.81 -7.98
N ARG A 729 42.50 6.30 -8.88
CA ARG A 729 41.93 4.95 -8.77
C ARG A 729 43.02 3.87 -8.74
N ARG A 730 44.03 3.95 -9.62
CA ARG A 730 45.17 3.02 -9.62
C ARG A 730 45.97 3.07 -8.32
N ALA A 731 46.13 4.26 -7.74
CA ALA A 731 46.87 4.42 -6.48
C ALA A 731 46.22 3.68 -5.29
N VAL A 732 44.90 3.47 -5.34
CA VAL A 732 44.13 2.77 -4.30
C VAL A 732 43.70 1.35 -4.72
N GLY A 733 44.23 0.83 -5.83
CA GLY A 733 43.91 -0.52 -6.32
C GLY A 733 42.54 -0.65 -7.02
N LEU A 734 41.84 0.45 -7.26
CA LEU A 734 40.59 0.48 -8.03
C LEU A 734 40.87 0.44 -9.54
N PRO A 735 40.04 -0.23 -10.35
CA PRO A 735 40.24 -0.22 -11.80
C PRO A 735 39.92 1.17 -12.37
N PRO A 736 40.76 1.72 -13.28
CA PRO A 736 40.60 3.07 -13.83
C PRO A 736 39.20 3.33 -14.42
N SER A 737 38.66 2.36 -15.14
CA SER A 737 37.42 2.43 -15.91
C SER A 737 36.31 1.54 -15.34
N TRP A 738 36.33 1.19 -14.06
CA TRP A 738 35.23 0.43 -13.45
C TRP A 738 34.04 1.36 -13.17
N PRO A 739 32.80 1.03 -13.59
CA PRO A 739 32.33 -0.03 -14.52
C PRO A 739 32.18 0.39 -16.01
N ALA A 740 32.73 1.54 -16.40
CA ALA A 740 32.73 2.04 -17.79
C ALA A 740 33.28 1.04 -18.84
N ASP A 741 34.20 0.14 -18.45
CA ASP A 741 34.67 -0.97 -19.28
C ASP A 741 33.82 -2.22 -19.03
N GLU A 742 33.04 -2.64 -20.03
CA GLU A 742 32.18 -3.83 -19.97
C GLU A 742 32.93 -5.12 -19.62
N ARG A 743 34.25 -5.18 -19.85
CA ARG A 743 35.10 -6.34 -19.51
C ARG A 743 35.41 -6.44 -18.01
N ILE A 744 35.10 -5.40 -17.22
CA ILE A 744 35.44 -5.29 -15.81
C ILE A 744 34.20 -4.86 -15.01
N ARG A 745 33.05 -5.53 -15.19
CA ARG A 745 31.83 -5.23 -14.44
C ARG A 745 31.56 -6.15 -13.25
N GLU A 746 32.19 -7.31 -13.21
CA GLU A 746 31.98 -8.28 -12.14
C GLU A 746 32.63 -7.82 -10.83
N ALA A 747 31.86 -7.84 -9.73
CA ALA A 747 32.37 -7.51 -8.41
C ALA A 747 33.19 -8.65 -7.78
N ALA A 748 32.87 -9.91 -8.09
CA ALA A 748 33.46 -11.09 -7.46
C ALA A 748 35.01 -11.11 -7.43
N PRO A 749 35.75 -10.75 -8.50
CA PRO A 749 37.22 -10.73 -8.48
C PRO A 749 37.85 -9.68 -7.55
N TYR A 750 37.05 -8.70 -7.10
CA TYR A 750 37.52 -7.57 -6.28
C TYR A 750 37.22 -7.73 -4.79
N VAL A 751 36.37 -8.68 -4.40
CA VAL A 751 36.00 -8.93 -2.99
C VAL A 751 37.24 -9.12 -2.11
N ASP A 752 38.14 -10.04 -2.47
CA ASP A 752 39.37 -10.28 -1.69
C ASP A 752 40.45 -9.22 -1.92
N ARG A 753 40.40 -8.49 -3.06
CA ARG A 753 41.40 -7.47 -3.40
C ARG A 753 41.13 -6.14 -2.70
N LEU A 754 39.86 -5.85 -2.45
CA LEU A 754 39.35 -4.61 -1.87
C LEU A 754 38.34 -4.92 -0.74
N PRO A 755 38.72 -5.69 0.30
CA PRO A 755 37.78 -6.19 1.30
C PRO A 755 37.06 -5.07 2.08
N HIS A 756 37.68 -3.89 2.19
CA HIS A 756 37.08 -2.71 2.82
C HIS A 756 35.84 -2.14 2.08
N LEU A 757 35.55 -2.61 0.86
CA LEU A 757 34.35 -2.24 0.11
C LEU A 757 33.23 -3.27 0.21
N TYR A 758 33.43 -4.39 0.91
CA TYR A 758 32.49 -5.52 0.92
C TYR A 758 32.33 -6.10 2.32
N ASP A 759 31.32 -5.62 3.06
CA ASP A 759 30.94 -6.16 4.35
C ASP A 759 30.02 -7.38 4.15
N LEU A 760 30.63 -8.54 3.85
CA LEU A 760 29.90 -9.77 3.51
C LEU A 760 29.19 -10.43 4.70
N ASP A 761 29.51 -10.03 5.94
CA ASP A 761 28.85 -10.44 7.16
C ASP A 761 27.49 -9.76 7.38
N LYS A 762 27.18 -8.72 6.59
CA LYS A 762 25.85 -8.12 6.53
C LYS A 762 24.77 -9.17 6.24
N PRO A 763 23.62 -9.11 6.92
CA PRO A 763 22.50 -10.02 6.66
C PRO A 763 22.01 -10.03 5.22
N TYR A 764 22.04 -8.84 4.59
CA TYR A 764 21.60 -8.65 3.23
C TYR A 764 22.17 -7.38 2.60
N PHE A 765 22.54 -7.48 1.32
CA PHE A 765 22.48 -6.39 0.36
C PHE A 765 22.20 -6.96 -1.04
N VAL A 766 21.75 -6.13 -1.99
CA VAL A 766 21.44 -6.59 -3.35
C VAL A 766 22.68 -7.13 -4.07
N GLY A 767 22.57 -8.30 -4.70
CA GLY A 767 23.67 -8.95 -5.43
C GLY A 767 24.64 -9.76 -4.54
N GLN A 768 24.45 -9.77 -3.22
CA GLN A 768 25.34 -10.48 -2.27
C GLN A 768 25.47 -11.98 -2.55
N ASP A 769 24.40 -12.64 -3.00
CA ASP A 769 24.37 -14.08 -3.31
C ASP A 769 25.20 -14.46 -4.54
N LYS A 770 25.60 -13.48 -5.35
CA LYS A 770 26.45 -13.66 -6.52
C LYS A 770 27.95 -13.49 -6.20
N LEU A 771 28.28 -13.08 -4.98
CA LEU A 771 29.66 -12.88 -4.53
C LEU A 771 30.24 -14.14 -3.88
N PRO A 772 31.57 -14.36 -3.96
CA PRO A 772 32.21 -15.44 -3.23
C PRO A 772 32.10 -15.24 -1.71
N PRO A 773 32.18 -16.32 -0.91
CA PRO A 773 32.26 -16.21 0.54
C PRO A 773 33.50 -15.42 0.96
N PRO A 774 33.50 -14.78 2.15
CA PRO A 774 34.69 -14.12 2.66
C PRO A 774 35.81 -15.13 2.87
N SER A 775 37.04 -14.75 2.51
CA SER A 775 38.24 -15.60 2.67
C SER A 775 38.54 -15.96 4.13
N THR A 776 38.08 -15.17 5.09
CA THR A 776 38.14 -15.48 6.53
C THR A 776 36.85 -15.06 7.24
N HIS A 777 36.40 -15.84 8.22
CA HIS A 777 35.27 -15.48 9.09
C HIS A 777 35.37 -16.18 10.45
N VAL A 778 34.70 -15.60 11.45
CA VAL A 778 34.61 -16.19 12.80
C VAL A 778 33.71 -17.42 12.76
N ALA A 779 34.21 -18.55 13.24
CA ALA A 779 33.43 -19.77 13.36
C ALA A 779 32.34 -19.61 14.45
N LYS A 780 31.09 -19.75 14.06
CA LYS A 780 29.91 -19.68 14.95
C LYS A 780 29.37 -21.08 15.20
N ARG A 781 28.83 -21.32 16.40
CA ARG A 781 28.23 -22.62 16.77
C ARG A 781 26.75 -22.66 16.42
N PRO A 782 26.15 -23.82 16.11
CA PRO A 782 24.70 -23.97 16.17
C PRO A 782 24.20 -23.59 17.56
N PHE A 783 23.05 -22.93 17.64
CA PHE A 783 22.42 -22.71 18.94
C PHE A 783 21.91 -24.03 19.50
N ALA A 784 22.27 -24.29 20.75
CA ALA A 784 21.79 -25.44 21.50
C ALA A 784 21.42 -24.94 22.90
N TRP A 785 20.24 -25.30 23.35
CA TRP A 785 19.77 -25.00 24.69
C TRP A 785 19.17 -26.26 25.30
N THR A 786 19.48 -26.50 26.57
CA THR A 786 18.93 -27.62 27.33
C THR A 786 18.31 -27.05 28.59
N ALA A 787 17.04 -27.39 28.82
CA ALA A 787 16.35 -26.95 30.02
C ALA A 787 17.08 -27.46 31.27
N PRO A 788 17.31 -26.63 32.30
CA PRO A 788 17.80 -27.09 33.57
C PRO A 788 16.86 -28.15 34.16
N THR A 789 17.39 -29.30 34.57
CA THR A 789 16.63 -30.33 35.31
C THR A 789 16.57 -29.97 36.79
N ASP A 790 15.41 -30.14 37.42
CA ASP A 790 15.18 -30.00 38.88
C ASP A 790 15.28 -28.58 39.49
N THR A 791 14.85 -27.55 38.77
CA THR A 791 14.65 -26.22 39.39
C THR A 791 13.31 -26.17 40.15
N PRO A 792 13.27 -25.82 41.45
CA PRO A 792 12.01 -25.63 42.17
C PRO A 792 11.20 -24.50 41.52
N PRO A 793 9.85 -24.60 41.50
CA PRO A 793 9.02 -23.59 40.86
C PRO A 793 9.15 -22.23 41.57
N LYS A 794 9.24 -21.16 40.77
CA LYS A 794 9.27 -19.77 41.22
C LYS A 794 7.86 -19.31 41.64
N ARG A 795 7.77 -18.25 42.45
CA ARG A 795 6.51 -17.64 42.89
C ARG A 795 6.35 -16.24 42.29
N THR A 796 5.13 -15.89 41.88
CA THR A 796 4.81 -14.53 41.44
C THR A 796 4.68 -13.58 42.63
N ALA A 797 4.72 -12.27 42.38
CA ALA A 797 4.47 -11.25 43.39
C ALA A 797 3.04 -11.30 43.98
N LEU A 798 2.13 -12.07 43.35
CA LEU A 798 0.74 -12.24 43.76
C LEU A 798 0.47 -13.58 44.47
N TYR A 799 1.50 -14.41 44.70
CA TYR A 799 1.34 -15.76 45.25
C TYR A 799 0.52 -15.78 46.56
N GLU A 800 0.85 -14.90 47.50
CA GLU A 800 0.17 -14.83 48.80
C GLU A 800 -1.30 -14.39 48.66
N GLU A 801 -1.61 -13.51 47.70
CA GLU A 801 -3.00 -13.11 47.39
C GLU A 801 -3.81 -14.30 46.86
N HIS A 802 -3.22 -15.12 45.99
CA HIS A 802 -3.88 -16.30 45.44
C HIS A 802 -4.19 -17.35 46.50
N VAL A 803 -3.22 -17.60 47.40
CA VAL A 803 -3.42 -18.49 48.55
C VAL A 803 -4.52 -17.95 49.47
N GLY A 804 -4.52 -16.64 49.74
CA GLY A 804 -5.55 -15.97 50.53
C GLY A 804 -6.95 -16.06 49.92
N LEU A 805 -7.06 -16.04 48.59
CA LEU A 805 -8.32 -16.19 47.84
C LEU A 805 -8.75 -17.66 47.67
N GLY A 806 -8.00 -18.63 48.21
CA GLY A 806 -8.32 -20.05 48.12
C GLY A 806 -8.09 -20.67 46.75
N ALA A 807 -7.21 -20.08 45.93
CA ALA A 807 -6.91 -20.58 44.60
C ALA A 807 -6.29 -21.98 44.64
N LYS A 808 -6.63 -22.81 43.64
CA LYS A 808 -5.90 -24.04 43.41
C LYS A 808 -4.60 -23.73 42.69
N ILE A 809 -3.46 -23.93 43.36
CA ILE A 809 -2.13 -23.69 42.80
C ILE A 809 -1.57 -24.97 42.18
N ILE A 810 -0.95 -24.86 41.00
CA ILE A 810 -0.20 -25.95 40.34
C ILE A 810 1.17 -25.45 39.87
N SER A 811 2.11 -26.37 39.65
CA SER A 811 3.33 -26.07 38.91
C SER A 811 2.99 -25.94 37.41
N PHE A 812 3.31 -24.79 36.82
CA PHE A 812 3.13 -24.50 35.40
C PHE A 812 4.33 -23.69 34.89
N ALA A 813 5.00 -24.18 33.84
CA ALA A 813 6.15 -23.52 33.22
C ALA A 813 7.27 -23.11 34.21
N GLY A 814 7.48 -23.88 35.29
CA GLY A 814 8.47 -23.55 36.34
C GLY A 814 8.01 -22.50 37.35
N TRP A 815 6.70 -22.20 37.43
CA TRP A 815 6.09 -21.28 38.38
C TRP A 815 4.93 -21.94 39.14
N GLU A 816 4.68 -21.51 40.37
CA GLU A 816 3.48 -21.85 41.13
C GLU A 816 2.34 -20.89 40.73
N MET A 817 1.35 -21.38 39.99
CA MET A 817 0.29 -20.55 39.38
C MET A 817 -1.13 -21.00 39.77
N PRO A 818 -2.09 -20.07 39.93
CA PRO A 818 -3.50 -20.41 40.12
C PRO A 818 -4.12 -21.01 38.85
N VAL A 819 -4.59 -22.25 38.92
CA VAL A 819 -5.30 -22.91 37.80
C VAL A 819 -6.78 -22.52 37.76
N TRP A 820 -7.39 -22.30 38.93
CA TRP A 820 -8.74 -21.74 39.12
C TRP A 820 -8.95 -21.35 40.61
N TYR A 821 -9.92 -20.50 40.87
CA TYR A 821 -10.42 -20.06 42.18
C TYR A 821 -11.78 -20.69 42.49
N THR A 822 -12.66 -20.81 41.49
CA THR A 822 -13.96 -21.48 41.65
C THR A 822 -14.06 -22.71 40.76
N SER A 823 -14.36 -22.51 39.48
CA SER A 823 -14.37 -23.54 38.45
C SER A 823 -14.09 -22.92 37.09
N VAL A 824 -13.58 -23.72 36.16
CA VAL A 824 -13.27 -23.27 34.79
C VAL A 824 -14.49 -22.64 34.12
N GLY A 825 -15.68 -23.22 34.31
CA GLY A 825 -16.91 -22.73 33.69
C GLY A 825 -17.37 -21.37 34.23
N GLU A 826 -17.36 -21.17 35.55
CA GLU A 826 -17.76 -19.90 36.16
C GLU A 826 -16.80 -18.75 35.80
N GLU A 827 -15.50 -19.03 35.83
CA GLU A 827 -14.46 -18.06 35.46
C GLU A 827 -14.49 -17.75 33.96
N HIS A 828 -14.75 -18.75 33.11
CA HIS A 828 -14.97 -18.54 31.68
C HIS A 828 -16.16 -17.58 31.44
N VAL A 829 -17.28 -17.80 32.12
CA VAL A 829 -18.45 -16.90 32.05
C VAL A 829 -18.09 -15.50 32.56
N ALA A 830 -17.28 -15.38 33.62
CA ALA A 830 -16.83 -14.08 34.12
C ALA A 830 -16.06 -13.29 33.05
N VAL A 831 -15.21 -13.94 32.26
CA VAL A 831 -14.49 -13.29 31.14
C VAL A 831 -15.45 -12.85 30.03
N ARG A 832 -16.42 -13.70 29.66
CA ARG A 832 -17.34 -13.46 28.54
C ARG A 832 -18.39 -12.38 28.85
N GLU A 833 -18.91 -12.36 30.07
CA GLU A 833 -20.04 -11.50 30.44
C GLU A 833 -19.63 -10.28 31.29
N ARG A 834 -18.49 -10.37 31.99
CA ARG A 834 -18.06 -9.39 33.01
C ARG A 834 -16.60 -8.96 32.77
N ALA A 835 -15.72 -9.24 33.72
CA ALA A 835 -14.28 -9.10 33.58
C ALA A 835 -13.57 -10.16 34.44
N GLY A 836 -12.62 -10.88 33.84
CA GLY A 836 -11.72 -11.80 34.51
C GLY A 836 -10.35 -11.15 34.73
N LEU A 837 -9.82 -11.28 35.94
CA LEU A 837 -8.51 -10.78 36.34
C LEU A 837 -7.54 -11.96 36.50
N PHE A 838 -6.45 -11.98 35.73
CA PHE A 838 -5.50 -13.08 35.68
C PHE A 838 -4.11 -12.65 36.13
N ASP A 839 -3.47 -13.47 36.95
CA ASP A 839 -2.04 -13.39 37.18
C ASP A 839 -1.31 -14.00 36.00
N VAL A 840 -0.61 -13.15 35.26
CA VAL A 840 0.26 -13.55 34.15
C VAL A 840 1.72 -13.19 34.40
N ALA A 841 2.08 -12.74 35.61
CA ALA A 841 3.41 -12.26 36.01
C ALA A 841 4.56 -13.28 35.82
N HIS A 842 4.22 -14.56 35.60
CA HIS A 842 5.15 -15.61 35.22
C HIS A 842 5.72 -15.44 33.80
N MET A 843 5.06 -14.70 32.90
CA MET A 843 5.56 -14.37 31.57
C MET A 843 6.90 -13.64 31.64
N GLY A 844 7.66 -13.71 30.55
CA GLY A 844 8.95 -13.03 30.45
C GLY A 844 8.80 -11.61 29.93
N THR A 845 9.48 -10.65 30.55
CA THR A 845 9.48 -9.24 30.13
C THR A 845 10.89 -8.76 29.90
N LEU A 846 11.18 -8.36 28.66
CA LEU A 846 12.51 -7.95 28.22
C LEU A 846 12.49 -6.52 27.70
N GLU A 847 13.62 -5.85 27.78
CA GLU A 847 13.88 -4.63 27.04
C GLU A 847 14.98 -4.83 26.00
N VAL A 848 14.76 -4.26 24.82
CA VAL A 848 15.78 -4.11 23.78
C VAL A 848 15.93 -2.64 23.44
N SER A 849 17.09 -2.05 23.71
CA SER A 849 17.31 -0.61 23.56
C SER A 849 18.64 -0.21 22.93
N GLY A 850 18.75 1.05 22.53
CA GLY A 850 19.96 1.64 21.94
C GLY A 850 19.88 1.76 20.41
N PRO A 851 20.87 2.40 19.78
CA PRO A 851 20.80 2.85 18.38
C PRO A 851 20.57 1.73 17.36
N HIS A 852 20.89 0.47 17.70
CA HIS A 852 20.76 -0.71 16.85
C HIS A 852 19.65 -1.67 17.29
N ALA A 853 18.83 -1.29 18.27
CA ALA A 853 17.71 -2.11 18.75
C ALA A 853 16.73 -2.49 17.65
N VAL A 854 16.43 -1.55 16.74
CA VAL A 854 15.54 -1.79 15.60
C VAL A 854 16.13 -2.86 14.67
N ASP A 855 17.45 -2.83 14.44
CA ASP A 855 18.11 -3.73 13.50
C ASP A 855 18.19 -5.16 14.07
N LEU A 856 18.52 -5.31 15.37
CA LEU A 856 18.44 -6.60 16.05
C LEU A 856 17.01 -7.16 16.03
N MET A 857 16.01 -6.36 16.41
CA MET A 857 14.61 -6.81 16.46
C MET A 857 14.03 -7.13 15.08
N ASP A 858 14.41 -6.37 14.03
CA ASP A 858 14.08 -6.72 12.65
C ASP A 858 14.82 -8.00 12.20
N LEU A 859 15.98 -8.33 12.76
CA LEU A 859 16.71 -9.54 12.37
C LEU A 859 16.12 -10.80 13.02
N VAL A 860 15.82 -10.76 14.33
CA VAL A 860 15.35 -11.94 15.08
C VAL A 860 13.85 -12.21 14.94
N GLY A 861 13.04 -11.18 14.68
CA GLY A 861 11.60 -11.31 14.53
C GLY A 861 11.15 -11.52 13.08
N VAL A 862 10.10 -12.31 12.85
CA VAL A 862 9.53 -12.52 11.50
C VAL A 862 8.72 -11.33 10.94
N ASN A 863 8.50 -10.28 11.73
CA ASN A 863 7.68 -9.10 11.37
C ASN A 863 8.50 -7.79 11.39
N TYR A 864 8.05 -6.72 10.72
CA TYR A 864 8.80 -5.45 10.67
C TYR A 864 8.56 -4.60 11.92
N VAL A 865 9.50 -4.63 12.87
CA VAL A 865 9.43 -3.76 14.06
C VAL A 865 9.50 -2.27 13.67
N ARG A 866 10.15 -1.96 12.54
CA ARG A 866 10.31 -0.60 12.02
C ARG A 866 8.99 0.08 11.62
N TRP A 867 7.93 -0.69 11.41
CA TRP A 867 6.60 -0.17 11.07
C TRP A 867 5.79 0.27 12.28
N LEU A 868 6.17 -0.13 13.49
CA LEU A 868 5.53 0.34 14.72
C LEU A 868 5.75 1.84 14.90
N GLN A 869 4.73 2.57 15.34
CA GLN A 869 4.91 3.91 15.91
C GLN A 869 5.06 3.82 17.43
N ASN A 870 5.49 4.90 18.08
CA ASN A 870 5.51 4.94 19.54
C ASN A 870 4.08 4.72 20.08
N GLY A 871 3.90 3.79 21.01
CA GLY A 871 2.59 3.38 21.51
C GLY A 871 1.94 2.22 20.76
N ASP A 872 2.54 1.73 19.67
CA ASP A 872 2.06 0.54 18.96
C ASP A 872 2.71 -0.75 19.52
N SER A 873 2.03 -1.87 19.28
CA SER A 873 2.55 -3.22 19.54
C SER A 873 2.28 -4.15 18.36
N GLN A 874 3.06 -5.22 18.25
CA GLN A 874 2.85 -6.26 17.25
C GLN A 874 3.18 -7.65 17.77
N TYR A 875 2.48 -8.63 17.20
CA TYR A 875 2.87 -10.03 17.28
C TYR A 875 4.05 -10.31 16.34
N SER A 876 4.97 -11.16 16.80
CA SER A 876 6.04 -11.76 16.00
C SER A 876 6.37 -13.17 16.51
N ALA A 877 7.32 -13.82 15.88
CA ALA A 877 7.86 -15.11 16.29
C ALA A 877 9.38 -15.07 16.16
N LEU A 878 10.06 -15.79 17.05
CA LEU A 878 11.49 -16.06 17.02
C LEU A 878 11.70 -17.42 16.36
N LEU A 879 12.61 -17.48 15.39
CA LEU A 879 12.98 -18.72 14.72
C LEU A 879 14.46 -19.04 14.94
N ASP A 880 14.79 -20.32 14.91
CA ASP A 880 16.18 -20.77 14.77
C ASP A 880 16.66 -20.69 13.31
N ALA A 881 17.93 -21.02 13.06
CA ALA A 881 18.51 -21.00 11.71
C ALA A 881 17.91 -22.06 10.76
N ASP A 882 17.17 -23.05 11.28
CA ASP A 882 16.42 -24.06 10.51
C ASP A 882 14.97 -23.63 10.23
N GLY A 883 14.55 -22.47 10.75
CA GLY A 883 13.18 -21.99 10.60
C GLY A 883 12.18 -22.68 11.54
N HIS A 884 12.64 -23.34 12.60
CA HIS A 884 11.77 -23.83 13.67
C HIS A 884 11.42 -22.70 14.62
N ILE A 885 10.22 -22.75 15.19
CA ILE A 885 9.75 -21.74 16.14
C ILE A 885 10.43 -21.96 17.49
N LEU A 886 11.17 -20.95 17.95
CA LEU A 886 11.67 -20.88 19.31
C LEU A 886 10.57 -20.41 20.25
N ASP A 887 9.92 -19.29 19.92
CA ASP A 887 8.79 -18.73 20.67
C ASP A 887 7.94 -17.78 19.81
N ASP A 888 6.71 -17.48 20.25
CA ASP A 888 5.97 -16.31 19.80
C ASP A 888 6.04 -15.16 20.81
N ILE A 889 6.11 -13.93 20.30
CA ILE A 889 6.41 -12.75 21.11
C ILE A 889 5.51 -11.57 20.78
N LEU A 890 5.29 -10.70 21.76
CA LEU A 890 4.66 -9.39 21.60
C LEU A 890 5.72 -8.30 21.79
N ILE A 891 5.86 -7.43 20.79
CA ILE A 891 6.84 -6.32 20.78
C ILE A 891 6.07 -5.01 20.89
N TYR A 892 6.47 -4.16 21.84
CA TYR A 892 5.89 -2.85 22.13
C TYR A 892 6.93 -1.76 21.87
N ARG A 893 6.59 -0.75 21.09
CA ARG A 893 7.50 0.37 20.79
C ARG A 893 7.29 1.52 21.76
N ARG A 894 8.18 1.65 22.75
CA ARG A 894 8.18 2.77 23.73
C ARG A 894 8.82 4.02 23.14
N ALA A 895 9.94 3.85 22.42
CA ALA A 895 10.59 4.92 21.67
C ALA A 895 11.15 4.38 20.34
N TRP A 896 11.78 5.25 19.54
CA TRP A 896 12.37 4.82 18.26
C TRP A 896 13.38 3.67 18.46
N ASP A 897 14.18 3.75 19.51
CA ASP A 897 15.29 2.87 19.84
C ASP A 897 15.08 2.11 21.15
N ARG A 898 13.83 1.98 21.62
CA ARG A 898 13.48 1.32 22.89
C ARG A 898 12.23 0.46 22.74
N PHE A 899 12.40 -0.85 22.89
CA PHE A 899 11.35 -1.84 22.76
C PHE A 899 11.16 -2.60 24.07
N PHE A 900 9.90 -2.84 24.41
CA PHE A 900 9.49 -3.77 25.45
C PHE A 900 9.00 -5.05 24.77
N VAL A 901 9.46 -6.22 25.20
CA VAL A 901 9.17 -7.51 24.55
C VAL A 901 8.64 -8.48 25.59
N VAL A 902 7.51 -9.09 25.30
CA VAL A 902 6.89 -10.13 26.13
C VAL A 902 7.06 -11.48 25.45
N VAL A 903 7.57 -12.45 26.20
CA VAL A 903 7.85 -13.83 25.76
C VAL A 903 7.12 -14.82 26.66
N ASN A 904 6.88 -16.04 26.16
CA ASN A 904 6.19 -17.06 26.94
C ASN A 904 7.03 -17.54 28.13
N ALA A 905 6.38 -17.74 29.28
CA ALA A 905 7.04 -18.15 30.51
C ALA A 905 7.89 -19.42 30.37
N ALA A 906 7.40 -20.42 29.62
CA ALA A 906 8.08 -21.69 29.40
C ALA A 906 9.36 -21.56 28.55
N ASN A 907 9.50 -20.47 27.79
CA ASN A 907 10.59 -20.26 26.85
C ASN A 907 11.56 -19.14 27.27
N PHE A 908 11.26 -18.39 28.34
CA PHE A 908 12.05 -17.22 28.76
C PHE A 908 13.57 -17.47 28.79
N ASP A 909 14.03 -18.50 29.51
CA ASP A 909 15.47 -18.79 29.65
C ASP A 909 16.11 -19.14 28.29
N LYS A 910 15.35 -19.81 27.41
CA LYS A 910 15.76 -20.19 26.05
C LYS A 910 15.85 -18.95 25.16
N ASP A 911 14.85 -18.07 25.21
CA ASP A 911 14.79 -16.86 24.40
C ASP A 911 15.83 -15.83 24.85
N TRP A 912 16.05 -15.70 26.16
CA TRP A 912 17.12 -14.86 26.71
C TRP A 912 18.50 -15.35 26.27
N ALA A 913 18.76 -16.66 26.36
CA ALA A 913 20.02 -17.25 25.87
C ALA A 913 20.19 -17.06 24.35
N TRP A 914 19.12 -17.24 23.58
CA TRP A 914 19.11 -17.04 22.13
C TRP A 914 19.42 -15.60 21.74
N LEU A 915 18.69 -14.63 22.31
CA LEU A 915 18.86 -13.20 22.02
C LEU A 915 20.28 -12.72 22.36
N ASN A 916 20.81 -13.10 23.52
CA ASN A 916 22.19 -12.74 23.88
C ASN A 916 23.21 -13.39 22.94
N ALA A 917 23.06 -14.69 22.63
CA ALA A 917 24.00 -15.37 21.74
C ALA A 917 24.01 -14.80 20.31
N VAL A 918 22.85 -14.36 19.81
CA VAL A 918 22.73 -13.66 18.53
C VAL A 918 23.37 -12.27 18.61
N ASN A 919 23.06 -11.51 19.65
CA ASN A 919 23.57 -10.15 19.87
C ASN A 919 25.11 -10.11 20.06
N GLU A 920 25.68 -11.17 20.63
CA GLU A 920 27.11 -11.36 20.85
C GLU A 920 27.81 -12.08 19.67
N ASN A 921 27.10 -12.32 18.56
CA ASN A 921 27.62 -12.99 17.36
C ASN A 921 28.22 -14.39 17.60
N GLN A 922 27.71 -15.14 18.58
CA GLN A 922 28.24 -16.46 18.95
C GLN A 922 27.62 -17.62 18.16
N VAL A 923 26.40 -17.44 17.63
CA VAL A 923 25.62 -18.52 17.02
C VAL A 923 25.36 -18.32 15.54
N LEU A 924 25.18 -19.44 14.83
CA LEU A 924 24.79 -19.45 13.42
C LEU A 924 23.36 -18.93 13.27
N ILE A 925 23.19 -17.92 12.42
CA ILE A 925 21.88 -17.33 12.09
C ILE A 925 21.48 -17.57 10.63
N ASP A 926 22.41 -18.07 9.81
CA ASP A 926 22.18 -18.52 8.44
C ASP A 926 23.12 -19.71 8.15
N LYS A 927 22.56 -20.88 7.81
CA LYS A 927 23.34 -22.09 7.52
C LYS A 927 24.02 -22.06 6.16
N GLN A 928 23.44 -21.37 5.18
CA GLN A 928 24.02 -21.25 3.84
C GLN A 928 25.14 -20.22 3.82
N ARG A 929 25.04 -19.20 4.70
CA ARG A 929 26.02 -18.11 4.85
C ARG A 929 26.48 -18.00 6.31
N PRO A 930 27.29 -18.95 6.81
CA PRO A 930 27.66 -19.04 8.24
C PRO A 930 28.43 -17.82 8.78
N TRP A 931 29.00 -17.00 7.91
CA TRP A 931 29.70 -15.76 8.28
C TRP A 931 28.75 -14.61 8.65
N VAL A 932 27.48 -14.63 8.24
CA VAL A 932 26.50 -13.55 8.47
C VAL A 932 26.26 -13.31 9.97
N SER A 933 26.24 -12.04 10.40
CA SER A 933 26.13 -11.62 11.81
C SER A 933 25.13 -10.49 12.04
N VAL A 934 24.86 -10.19 13.32
CA VAL A 934 24.38 -8.86 13.71
C VAL A 934 25.57 -7.90 13.63
N LEU A 935 25.43 -6.81 12.88
CA LEU A 935 26.53 -5.85 12.66
C LEU A 935 26.91 -5.10 13.95
N HIS A 936 25.90 -4.71 14.73
CA HIS A 936 26.08 -3.93 15.94
C HIS A 936 25.17 -4.43 17.06
N PRO A 937 25.67 -4.58 18.29
CA PRO A 937 24.87 -5.08 19.40
C PRO A 937 23.85 -4.04 19.86
N ALA A 938 22.70 -4.52 20.35
CA ALA A 938 21.75 -3.76 21.14
C ALA A 938 21.97 -4.00 22.64
N ILE A 939 21.37 -3.15 23.47
CA ILE A 939 21.31 -3.35 24.92
C ILE A 939 20.12 -4.24 25.22
N LEU A 940 20.35 -5.36 25.92
CA LEU A 940 19.32 -6.30 26.37
C LEU A 940 19.20 -6.22 27.90
N ARG A 941 17.97 -6.12 28.42
CA ARG A 941 17.70 -6.15 29.87
C ARG A 941 16.55 -7.09 30.20
N ASP A 942 16.70 -7.89 31.24
CA ASP A 942 15.60 -8.61 31.87
C ASP A 942 14.87 -7.67 32.84
N LEU A 943 13.62 -7.34 32.53
CA LEU A 943 12.82 -6.43 33.35
C LEU A 943 12.20 -7.13 34.57
N LYS A 944 12.44 -8.43 34.78
CA LYS A 944 12.11 -9.13 36.04
C LYS A 944 13.29 -9.20 36.99
N ASP A 945 14.51 -8.91 36.52
CA ASP A 945 15.70 -8.86 37.36
C ASP A 945 15.61 -7.64 38.30
N PRO A 946 15.81 -7.81 39.63
CA PRO A 946 15.95 -6.71 40.58
C PRO A 946 16.89 -5.58 40.12
N ALA A 947 17.93 -5.91 39.35
CA ALA A 947 18.89 -4.95 38.78
C ALA A 947 18.25 -3.93 37.81
N SER A 948 17.07 -4.22 37.26
CA SER A 948 16.31 -3.27 36.42
C SER A 948 15.66 -2.13 37.23
N GLY A 949 15.70 -2.20 38.56
CA GLY A 949 15.24 -1.13 39.46
C GLY A 949 13.83 -0.63 39.12
N PRO A 950 13.60 0.68 38.97
CA PRO A 950 12.26 1.25 38.73
C PRO A 950 11.65 0.84 37.37
N GLU A 951 12.46 0.32 36.45
CA GLU A 951 11.99 -0.17 35.14
C GLU A 951 11.50 -1.62 35.21
N GLN A 952 11.58 -2.29 36.37
CA GLN A 952 11.04 -3.65 36.50
C GLN A 952 9.57 -3.70 36.12
N ARG A 953 9.16 -4.75 35.40
CA ARG A 953 7.77 -4.93 34.98
C ARG A 953 7.36 -6.40 35.12
N VAL A 954 6.17 -6.61 35.64
CA VAL A 954 5.42 -7.87 35.64
C VAL A 954 4.00 -7.61 35.16
N ASP A 955 3.33 -8.62 34.62
CA ASP A 955 2.05 -8.48 33.92
C ASP A 955 0.86 -9.02 34.71
N ILE A 956 -0.26 -8.29 34.59
CA ILE A 956 -1.60 -8.69 35.05
C ILE A 956 -2.57 -8.50 33.89
N ALA A 957 -3.42 -9.49 33.61
CA ALA A 957 -4.38 -9.41 32.51
C ALA A 957 -5.78 -9.13 33.03
N LEU A 958 -6.45 -8.11 32.49
CA LEU A 958 -7.86 -7.79 32.75
C LEU A 958 -8.65 -7.97 31.45
N GLN A 959 -9.52 -8.98 31.40
CA GLN A 959 -10.13 -9.47 30.17
C GLN A 959 -11.65 -9.51 30.29
N GLY A 960 -12.38 -9.04 29.27
CA GLY A 960 -13.84 -9.06 29.26
C GLY A 960 -14.48 -7.69 29.01
N PRO A 961 -15.77 -7.67 28.62
CA PRO A 961 -16.46 -6.45 28.21
C PRO A 961 -16.50 -5.34 29.26
N LYS A 962 -16.35 -5.66 30.55
CA LYS A 962 -16.32 -4.68 31.65
C LYS A 962 -14.93 -4.16 32.00
N SER A 963 -13.88 -4.60 31.32
CA SER A 963 -12.49 -4.19 31.58
C SER A 963 -12.27 -2.69 31.36
N LEU A 964 -12.77 -2.13 30.25
CA LEU A 964 -12.60 -0.70 29.96
C LEU A 964 -13.37 0.19 30.95
N PRO A 965 -14.67 -0.04 31.23
CA PRO A 965 -15.37 0.70 32.27
C PRO A 965 -14.65 0.71 33.62
N LEU A 966 -14.10 -0.43 34.05
CA LEU A 966 -13.30 -0.52 35.27
C LEU A 966 -12.04 0.35 35.21
N LEU A 967 -11.25 0.24 34.14
CA LEU A 967 -10.03 1.02 34.00
C LEU A 967 -10.31 2.53 33.99
N LEU A 968 -11.44 2.96 33.43
CA LEU A 968 -11.86 4.36 33.45
C LEU A 968 -12.28 4.82 34.85
N ASP A 969 -12.92 3.97 35.65
CA ASP A 969 -13.29 4.29 37.04
C ASP A 969 -12.05 4.39 37.96
N CYS A 970 -11.02 3.59 37.66
CA CYS A 970 -9.75 3.62 38.40
C CYS A 970 -8.78 4.73 37.92
N ALA A 971 -9.03 5.37 36.78
CA ALA A 971 -8.15 6.37 36.20
C ALA A 971 -8.48 7.78 36.74
N GLU A 972 -7.62 8.28 37.64
CA GLU A 972 -7.79 9.60 38.25
C GLU A 972 -7.39 10.75 37.31
N ASP A 973 -6.45 10.51 36.39
CA ASP A 973 -6.01 11.49 35.39
C ASP A 973 -6.99 11.58 34.20
N PRO A 974 -7.61 12.75 33.94
CA PRO A 974 -8.48 12.94 32.79
C PRO A 974 -7.81 12.66 31.44
N LEU A 975 -6.49 12.88 31.33
CA LEU A 975 -5.75 12.62 30.09
C LEU A 975 -5.59 11.13 29.85
N LEU A 976 -5.19 10.35 30.86
CA LEU A 976 -5.16 8.89 30.79
C LEU A 976 -6.54 8.32 30.45
N SER A 977 -7.59 8.78 31.11
CA SER A 977 -8.98 8.37 30.84
C SER A 977 -9.37 8.58 29.37
N ALA A 978 -9.07 9.76 28.81
CA ALA A 978 -9.35 10.06 27.41
C ALA A 978 -8.54 9.18 26.45
N ARG A 979 -7.30 8.84 26.80
CA ARG A 979 -6.44 7.94 25.99
C ARG A 979 -6.92 6.49 26.05
N LEU A 980 -7.30 5.98 27.22
CA LEU A 980 -7.85 4.63 27.41
C LEU A 980 -9.16 4.43 26.63
N ALA A 981 -10.08 5.40 26.70
CA ALA A 981 -11.35 5.36 25.97
C ALA A 981 -11.17 5.27 24.44
N ARG A 982 -10.03 5.73 23.92
CA ARG A 982 -9.69 5.70 22.48
C ARG A 982 -8.64 4.64 22.14
N LEU A 983 -8.21 3.81 23.09
CA LEU A 983 -7.13 2.86 22.90
C LEU A 983 -7.54 1.77 21.92
N GLN A 984 -6.87 1.73 20.77
CA GLN A 984 -7.10 0.71 19.75
C GLN A 984 -6.43 -0.61 20.12
N ARG A 985 -6.94 -1.72 19.57
CA ARG A 985 -6.31 -3.04 19.72
C ARG A 985 -4.85 -2.97 19.25
N THR A 986 -3.96 -3.71 19.91
CA THR A 986 -2.51 -3.71 19.68
C THR A 986 -1.84 -2.34 19.83
N LYS A 987 -2.38 -1.48 20.70
CA LYS A 987 -1.73 -0.25 21.16
C LYS A 987 -1.65 -0.22 22.68
N PHE A 988 -0.78 0.64 23.20
CA PHE A 988 -0.63 0.84 24.63
C PHE A 988 -0.50 2.32 25.00
N VAL A 989 -0.71 2.59 26.29
CA VAL A 989 -0.51 3.89 26.93
C VAL A 989 0.28 3.69 28.21
N GLU A 990 0.97 4.73 28.65
CA GLU A 990 1.65 4.78 29.94
C GLU A 990 0.98 5.87 30.78
N GLY A 991 0.83 5.62 32.08
CA GLY A 991 0.19 6.51 33.04
C GLY A 991 -0.02 5.85 34.40
N THR A 992 -0.67 6.57 35.33
CA THR A 992 -0.91 6.08 36.69
C THR A 992 -2.36 5.65 36.92
N LEU A 993 -2.57 4.54 37.62
CA LEU A 993 -3.88 4.04 38.04
C LEU A 993 -3.89 3.88 39.56
N GLY A 994 -4.75 4.61 40.27
CA GLY A 994 -4.72 4.66 41.74
C GLY A 994 -3.33 5.01 42.32
N GLY A 995 -2.59 5.91 41.65
CA GLY A 995 -1.23 6.30 42.03
C GLY A 995 -0.11 5.32 41.61
N ILE A 996 -0.43 4.20 40.97
CA ILE A 996 0.52 3.17 40.55
C ILE A 996 0.93 3.40 39.08
N ASP A 997 2.23 3.49 38.78
CA ASP A 997 2.76 3.61 37.42
C ASP A 997 2.59 2.32 36.60
N LEU A 998 2.01 2.43 35.40
CA LEU A 998 1.67 1.30 34.55
C LEU A 998 1.93 1.58 33.07
N LEU A 999 2.27 0.51 32.35
CA LEU A 999 2.02 0.39 30.92
C LEU A 999 0.72 -0.41 30.72
N ILE A 1000 -0.27 0.18 30.05
CA ILE A 1000 -1.59 -0.40 29.82
C ILE A 1000 -1.75 -0.68 28.32
N SER A 1001 -1.79 -1.95 27.95
CA SER A 1001 -1.91 -2.40 26.56
C SER A 1001 -3.26 -3.03 26.26
N ARG A 1002 -3.77 -2.86 25.03
CA ARG A 1002 -4.95 -3.58 24.52
C ARG A 1002 -4.55 -4.79 23.66
N THR A 1003 -3.91 -5.79 24.29
CA THR A 1003 -3.32 -6.99 23.66
C THR A 1003 -3.87 -8.31 24.23
N GLY A 1004 -5.12 -8.33 24.67
CA GLY A 1004 -5.74 -9.48 25.33
C GLY A 1004 -5.74 -10.81 24.53
N TYR A 1005 -5.72 -11.92 25.27
CA TYR A 1005 -5.54 -13.29 24.76
C TYR A 1005 -6.77 -14.21 24.98
N THR A 1006 -7.95 -13.65 25.27
CA THR A 1006 -9.17 -14.43 25.60
C THR A 1006 -10.22 -14.41 24.50
N GLY A 1007 -9.97 -13.70 23.40
CA GLY A 1007 -10.93 -13.53 22.28
C GLY A 1007 -11.89 -12.36 22.43
N GLU A 1008 -11.91 -11.70 23.60
CA GLU A 1008 -12.79 -10.57 23.90
C GLU A 1008 -12.49 -9.31 23.08
N ASP A 1009 -13.50 -8.46 22.94
CA ASP A 1009 -13.36 -7.14 22.30
C ASP A 1009 -12.68 -6.11 23.21
N ALA A 1010 -12.82 -6.28 24.53
CA ALA A 1010 -12.14 -5.49 25.55
C ALA A 1010 -11.25 -6.42 26.39
N GLY A 1011 -9.93 -6.33 26.21
CA GLY A 1011 -8.95 -7.08 26.98
C GLY A 1011 -7.65 -6.29 27.06
N TYR A 1012 -7.12 -6.18 28.28
CA TYR A 1012 -6.00 -5.33 28.62
C TYR A 1012 -4.93 -6.12 29.36
N GLU A 1013 -3.68 -5.82 29.05
CA GLU A 1013 -2.50 -6.28 29.79
C GLU A 1013 -1.92 -5.07 30.52
N LEU A 1014 -1.72 -5.21 31.83
CA LEU A 1014 -1.26 -4.18 32.74
C LEU A 1014 0.14 -4.56 33.23
N TYR A 1015 1.15 -3.79 32.84
CA TYR A 1015 2.53 -4.03 33.26
C TYR A 1015 2.89 -3.06 34.39
N VAL A 1016 3.26 -3.63 35.52
CA VAL A 1016 3.45 -2.93 36.80
C VAL A 1016 4.77 -3.35 37.44
N HIS A 1017 5.35 -2.48 38.27
CA HIS A 1017 6.47 -2.90 39.12
C HIS A 1017 6.03 -4.01 40.10
N PRO A 1018 6.82 -5.08 40.33
CA PRO A 1018 6.41 -6.20 41.18
C PRO A 1018 5.99 -5.79 42.60
N ASP A 1019 6.66 -4.81 43.21
CA ASP A 1019 6.29 -4.28 44.54
C ASP A 1019 4.89 -3.65 44.61
N HIS A 1020 4.30 -3.29 43.47
CA HIS A 1020 2.98 -2.69 43.38
C HIS A 1020 1.91 -3.65 42.80
N ALA A 1021 2.30 -4.86 42.41
CA ALA A 1021 1.40 -5.82 41.77
C ALA A 1021 0.22 -6.21 42.67
N ALA A 1022 0.48 -6.57 43.93
CA ALA A 1022 -0.57 -6.91 44.91
C ALA A 1022 -1.51 -5.74 45.19
N GLY A 1023 -0.96 -4.51 45.28
CA GLY A 1023 -1.76 -3.29 45.43
C GLY A 1023 -2.69 -3.06 44.25
N LEU A 1024 -2.19 -3.21 43.01
CA LEU A 1024 -3.01 -3.08 41.80
C LEU A 1024 -4.08 -4.19 41.72
N TRP A 1025 -3.71 -5.43 42.02
CA TRP A 1025 -4.63 -6.57 42.02
C TRP A 1025 -5.83 -6.32 42.94
N ASN A 1026 -5.56 -5.94 44.19
CA ASN A 1026 -6.58 -5.68 45.18
C ASN A 1026 -7.43 -4.45 44.84
N LEU A 1027 -6.81 -3.38 44.30
CA LEU A 1027 -7.53 -2.20 43.81
C LEU A 1027 -8.53 -2.56 42.71
N LEU A 1028 -8.14 -3.39 41.73
CA LEU A 1028 -9.00 -3.80 40.62
C LEU A 1028 -10.14 -4.71 41.08
N LEU A 1029 -9.92 -5.57 42.07
CA LEU A 1029 -11.00 -6.39 42.66
C LEU A 1029 -11.99 -5.53 43.45
N GLU A 1030 -11.50 -4.59 44.26
CA GLU A 1030 -12.34 -3.71 45.08
C GLU A 1030 -13.19 -2.78 44.22
N ARG A 1031 -12.55 -2.00 43.33
CA ARG A 1031 -13.24 -1.09 42.39
C ARG A 1031 -14.03 -1.85 41.32
N GLY A 1032 -13.64 -3.09 41.06
CA GLY A 1032 -14.27 -4.01 40.13
C GLY A 1032 -15.57 -4.63 40.61
N ALA A 1033 -15.85 -4.59 41.92
CA ALA A 1033 -17.03 -5.25 42.48
C ALA A 1033 -18.36 -4.84 41.82
N PRO A 1034 -18.64 -3.55 41.50
CA PRO A 1034 -19.84 -3.13 40.76
C PRO A 1034 -19.92 -3.68 39.34
N TYR A 1035 -18.78 -4.04 38.75
CA TYR A 1035 -18.67 -4.61 37.41
C TYR A 1035 -18.64 -6.15 37.43
N GLY A 1036 -18.62 -6.75 38.62
CA GLY A 1036 -18.54 -8.20 38.83
C GLY A 1036 -17.23 -8.81 38.33
N VAL A 1037 -16.12 -8.09 38.50
CA VAL A 1037 -14.77 -8.59 38.25
C VAL A 1037 -14.52 -9.82 39.12
N ALA A 1038 -13.92 -10.86 38.56
CA ALA A 1038 -13.55 -12.06 39.29
C ALA A 1038 -12.08 -12.42 39.04
N PRO A 1039 -11.34 -12.90 40.05
CA PRO A 1039 -10.05 -13.54 39.82
C PRO A 1039 -10.28 -14.82 38.99
N CYS A 1040 -9.43 -15.04 37.99
CA CYS A 1040 -9.53 -16.16 37.07
C CYS A 1040 -8.17 -16.85 36.92
N GLY A 1041 -8.18 -18.18 36.86
CA GLY A 1041 -6.99 -19.01 36.76
C GLY A 1041 -6.65 -19.41 35.32
N LEU A 1042 -5.50 -20.07 35.16
CA LEU A 1042 -4.98 -20.46 33.84
C LEU A 1042 -5.93 -21.37 33.04
N ALA A 1043 -6.76 -22.20 33.68
CA ALA A 1043 -7.69 -23.06 32.97
C ALA A 1043 -8.82 -22.28 32.29
N ALA A 1044 -9.29 -21.18 32.91
CA ALA A 1044 -10.28 -20.29 32.28
C ALA A 1044 -9.67 -19.55 31.08
N ARG A 1045 -8.40 -19.10 31.20
CA ARG A 1045 -7.65 -18.53 30.07
C ARG A 1045 -7.50 -19.54 28.92
N ASP A 1046 -7.21 -20.79 29.24
CA ASP A 1046 -7.11 -21.86 28.24
C ASP A 1046 -8.45 -22.17 27.56
N SER A 1047 -9.54 -22.23 28.32
CA SER A 1047 -10.87 -22.47 27.75
C SER A 1047 -11.33 -21.33 26.82
N THR A 1048 -11.10 -20.07 27.20
CA THR A 1048 -11.51 -18.89 26.44
C THR A 1048 -10.68 -18.72 25.16
N ARG A 1049 -9.38 -19.01 25.18
CA ARG A 1049 -8.53 -18.96 23.98
C ARG A 1049 -8.88 -20.09 22.99
N ILE A 1050 -9.22 -21.30 23.46
CA ILE A 1050 -9.65 -22.41 22.59
C ILE A 1050 -10.94 -22.04 21.87
N GLU A 1051 -11.93 -21.54 22.62
CA GLU A 1051 -13.19 -21.09 22.04
C GLU A 1051 -12.98 -20.00 20.98
N ALA A 1052 -12.08 -19.05 21.25
CA ALA A 1052 -11.73 -17.96 20.35
C ALA A 1052 -10.87 -18.40 19.15
N GLY A 1053 -10.34 -19.63 19.15
CA GLY A 1053 -9.44 -20.13 18.12
C GLY A 1053 -8.04 -19.48 18.17
N LEU A 1054 -7.57 -19.03 19.33
CA LEU A 1054 -6.23 -18.45 19.49
C LEU A 1054 -5.19 -19.56 19.76
N PRO A 1055 -4.06 -19.59 19.03
CA PRO A 1055 -3.04 -20.61 19.18
C PRO A 1055 -2.22 -20.41 20.46
N LEU A 1056 -1.80 -21.50 21.08
CA LEU A 1056 -0.88 -21.52 22.22
C LEU A 1056 0.42 -22.24 21.83
N TYR A 1057 1.57 -21.68 22.22
CA TYR A 1057 2.87 -22.35 22.06
C TYR A 1057 2.86 -23.73 22.70
N GLY A 1058 3.40 -24.73 21.99
CA GLY A 1058 3.42 -26.13 22.39
C GLY A 1058 2.17 -26.92 21.98
N HIS A 1059 1.06 -26.26 21.65
CA HIS A 1059 -0.20 -26.91 21.25
C HIS A 1059 -0.59 -26.63 19.79
N GLU A 1060 -0.78 -25.37 19.43
CA GLU A 1060 -1.15 -24.94 18.07
C GLU A 1060 -0.05 -24.13 17.38
N LEU A 1061 1.11 -24.02 18.02
CA LEU A 1061 2.28 -23.34 17.50
C LEU A 1061 3.54 -24.01 18.05
N GLY A 1062 4.50 -24.36 17.19
CA GLY A 1062 5.70 -25.11 17.58
C GLY A 1062 5.35 -26.48 18.15
N GLY A 1063 6.01 -26.87 19.25
CA GLY A 1063 5.79 -28.14 19.94
C GLY A 1063 6.21 -29.38 19.13
N GLU A 1064 5.78 -30.56 19.55
CA GLU A 1064 6.12 -31.85 18.92
C GLU A 1064 5.60 -31.97 17.48
N LEU A 1065 4.49 -31.29 17.17
CA LEU A 1065 3.91 -31.26 15.83
C LEU A 1065 4.59 -30.22 14.92
N GLU A 1066 5.45 -29.38 15.50
CA GLU A 1066 6.18 -28.28 14.86
C GLU A 1066 5.26 -27.41 13.97
N ILE A 1067 4.13 -26.97 14.53
CA ILE A 1067 3.11 -26.23 13.79
C ILE A 1067 3.62 -24.83 13.48
N SER A 1068 3.67 -24.44 12.21
CA SER A 1068 4.16 -23.11 11.81
C SER A 1068 3.12 -22.00 12.06
N PRO A 1069 3.52 -20.71 12.15
CA PRO A 1069 2.56 -19.61 12.13
C PRO A 1069 1.62 -19.66 10.92
N ASN A 1070 2.07 -20.14 9.75
CA ASN A 1070 1.21 -20.26 8.57
C ASN A 1070 0.10 -21.30 8.80
N GLU A 1071 0.43 -22.44 9.38
CA GLU A 1071 -0.51 -23.51 9.69
C GLU A 1071 -1.46 -23.11 10.82
N ALA A 1072 -1.02 -22.29 11.77
CA ALA A 1072 -1.81 -21.77 12.89
C ALA A 1072 -2.83 -20.67 12.50
N GLY A 1073 -2.79 -20.18 11.25
CA GLY A 1073 -3.62 -19.07 10.74
C GLY A 1073 -2.99 -17.68 10.93
N TYR A 1074 -1.69 -17.62 11.23
CA TYR A 1074 -0.91 -16.42 11.56
C TYR A 1074 0.08 -16.05 10.44
N ALA A 1075 -0.10 -16.59 9.22
CA ALA A 1075 0.74 -16.32 8.04
C ALA A 1075 0.93 -14.81 7.78
N SER A 1076 -0.11 -14.01 8.03
CA SER A 1076 -0.08 -12.55 7.82
C SER A 1076 0.92 -11.81 8.72
N TYR A 1077 1.39 -12.44 9.81
CA TYR A 1077 2.43 -11.90 10.70
C TYR A 1077 3.84 -12.26 10.25
N VAL A 1078 4.01 -13.23 9.35
CA VAL A 1078 5.31 -13.61 8.80
C VAL A 1078 5.57 -12.82 7.52
N LYS A 1079 6.52 -11.88 7.57
CA LYS A 1079 6.79 -10.96 6.47
C LYS A 1079 7.87 -11.53 5.57
N TYR A 1080 7.48 -12.46 4.69
CA TYR A 1080 8.37 -13.04 3.68
C TYR A 1080 9.13 -11.99 2.86
N HIS A 1081 8.60 -10.78 2.70
CA HIS A 1081 9.29 -9.73 1.95
C HIS A 1081 10.39 -8.99 2.72
N LYS A 1082 10.63 -9.30 3.99
CA LYS A 1082 11.84 -8.85 4.69
C LYS A 1082 13.08 -9.27 3.92
N PRO A 1083 14.07 -8.37 3.76
CA PRO A 1083 15.33 -8.74 3.12
C PRO A 1083 16.01 -9.89 3.86
N PHE A 1084 15.94 -9.88 5.19
CA PHE A 1084 16.43 -10.97 6.03
C PHE A 1084 15.62 -11.08 7.33
N PHE A 1085 15.49 -12.29 7.83
CA PHE A 1085 15.27 -12.62 9.24
C PHE A 1085 15.80 -14.05 9.47
N ILE A 1086 16.17 -14.38 10.71
CA ILE A 1086 16.76 -15.69 11.02
C ILE A 1086 15.78 -16.82 10.63
N GLY A 1087 16.29 -17.85 9.95
CA GLY A 1087 15.48 -19.01 9.55
C GLY A 1087 14.52 -18.77 8.38
N ARG A 1088 14.52 -17.59 7.75
CA ARG A 1088 13.60 -17.21 6.67
C ARG A 1088 13.54 -18.21 5.51
N THR A 1089 14.70 -18.55 4.94
CA THR A 1089 14.81 -19.43 3.77
C THR A 1089 14.25 -20.83 4.04
N PRO A 1090 14.71 -21.55 5.09
CA PRO A 1090 14.16 -22.88 5.39
C PRO A 1090 12.70 -22.81 5.86
N TYR A 1091 12.29 -21.77 6.60
CA TYR A 1091 10.89 -21.56 6.96
C TYR A 1091 9.99 -21.43 5.72
N LYS A 1092 10.40 -20.63 4.72
CA LYS A 1092 9.68 -20.48 3.44
C LYS A 1092 9.59 -21.83 2.71
N ALA A 1093 10.71 -22.55 2.60
CA ALA A 1093 10.76 -23.84 1.91
C ALA A 1093 9.85 -24.90 2.57
N ARG A 1094 9.77 -24.92 3.90
CA ARG A 1094 8.89 -25.82 4.66
C ARG A 1094 7.40 -25.53 4.44
N ASN A 1095 7.04 -24.25 4.30
CA ASN A 1095 5.65 -23.83 4.16
C ASN A 1095 5.17 -23.82 2.71
N ASP A 1096 6.09 -23.83 1.75
CA ASP A 1096 5.75 -23.95 0.33
C ASP A 1096 5.08 -25.29 0.06
N GLY A 1097 3.86 -25.26 -0.48
CA GLY A 1097 3.04 -26.46 -0.71
C GLY A 1097 2.43 -27.12 0.55
N SER A 1098 2.63 -26.60 1.77
CA SER A 1098 2.01 -27.19 2.96
C SER A 1098 0.48 -27.04 2.93
N THR A 1099 -0.22 -28.17 3.05
CA THR A 1099 -1.69 -28.23 3.12
C THR A 1099 -2.21 -28.24 4.56
N ARG A 1100 -1.34 -28.35 5.58
CA ARG A 1100 -1.79 -28.46 6.97
C ARG A 1100 -2.37 -27.13 7.47
N ARG A 1101 -3.44 -27.20 8.25
CA ARG A 1101 -4.11 -26.03 8.84
C ARG A 1101 -4.70 -26.38 10.21
N ILE A 1102 -4.59 -25.45 11.15
CA ILE A 1102 -5.36 -25.50 12.38
C ILE A 1102 -6.78 -25.06 12.08
N VAL A 1103 -7.74 -25.91 12.47
CA VAL A 1103 -9.17 -25.59 12.45
C VAL A 1103 -9.73 -25.50 13.85
N ARG A 1104 -10.83 -24.77 14.00
CA ARG A 1104 -11.69 -24.83 15.18
C ARG A 1104 -12.83 -25.80 14.88
N PHE A 1105 -13.24 -26.62 15.83
CA PHE A 1105 -14.36 -27.54 15.67
C PHE A 1105 -15.24 -27.56 16.91
N GLN A 1106 -16.49 -28.01 16.74
CA GLN A 1106 -17.42 -28.26 17.83
C GLN A 1106 -17.91 -29.70 17.78
N VAL A 1107 -17.96 -30.35 18.93
CA VAL A 1107 -18.57 -31.68 19.07
C VAL A 1107 -20.09 -31.57 18.94
N SER A 1108 -20.67 -32.44 18.12
CA SER A 1108 -22.10 -32.42 17.77
C SER A 1108 -22.99 -32.87 18.92
N GLU A 1109 -22.54 -33.87 19.69
CA GLU A 1109 -23.30 -34.49 20.78
C GLU A 1109 -23.08 -33.79 22.13
N ARG A 1110 -24.17 -33.62 22.88
CA ARG A 1110 -24.12 -33.12 24.27
C ARG A 1110 -23.65 -34.23 25.21
N GLY A 1111 -22.79 -33.89 26.16
CA GLY A 1111 -22.29 -34.86 27.14
C GLY A 1111 -21.36 -35.94 26.57
N ALA A 1112 -20.87 -35.75 25.33
CA ALA A 1112 -19.83 -36.59 24.76
C ALA A 1112 -18.60 -36.64 25.68
N ARG A 1113 -17.82 -37.73 25.58
CA ARG A 1113 -16.60 -37.90 26.36
C ARG A 1113 -15.61 -36.76 26.06
N ALA A 1114 -14.94 -36.28 27.12
CA ALA A 1114 -13.93 -35.23 27.00
C ALA A 1114 -12.78 -35.65 26.07
N LEU A 1115 -12.59 -34.87 25.00
CA LEU A 1115 -11.51 -35.05 24.04
C LEU A 1115 -10.19 -34.48 24.57
N ARG A 1116 -9.06 -34.98 24.06
CA ARG A 1116 -7.71 -34.57 24.45
C ARG A 1116 -6.81 -34.37 23.25
N GLY A 1117 -5.74 -33.58 23.43
CA GLY A 1117 -4.67 -33.46 22.44
C GLY A 1117 -4.08 -34.84 22.08
N GLY A 1118 -3.76 -35.03 20.80
CA GLY A 1118 -3.24 -36.28 20.23
C GLY A 1118 -4.30 -37.25 19.72
N GLU A 1119 -5.60 -36.96 19.89
CA GLU A 1119 -6.67 -37.81 19.35
C GLU A 1119 -6.76 -37.68 17.82
N PRO A 1120 -6.88 -38.80 17.07
CA PRO A 1120 -6.98 -38.76 15.62
C PRO A 1120 -8.29 -38.12 15.13
N ALA A 1121 -8.18 -37.16 14.20
CA ALA A 1121 -9.30 -36.63 13.44
C ALA A 1121 -9.37 -37.34 12.09
N VAL A 1122 -10.54 -37.86 11.73
CA VAL A 1122 -10.77 -38.62 10.50
C VAL A 1122 -11.95 -38.04 9.71
N ASN A 1123 -11.95 -38.28 8.39
CA ASN A 1123 -13.10 -37.94 7.55
C ASN A 1123 -14.20 -39.03 7.64
N ARG A 1124 -15.37 -38.78 7.04
CA ARG A 1124 -16.49 -39.76 7.00
C ARG A 1124 -16.16 -41.13 6.38
N ARG A 1125 -15.03 -41.26 5.66
CA ARG A 1125 -14.56 -42.54 5.10
C ARG A 1125 -13.61 -43.29 6.04
N GLY A 1126 -13.40 -42.79 7.26
CA GLY A 1126 -12.49 -43.37 8.26
C GLY A 1126 -11.00 -43.08 8.00
N ARG A 1127 -10.67 -42.20 7.04
CA ARG A 1127 -9.27 -41.82 6.78
C ARG A 1127 -8.81 -40.79 7.79
N VAL A 1128 -7.69 -41.03 8.47
CA VAL A 1128 -7.01 -40.03 9.30
C VAL A 1128 -6.60 -38.84 8.43
N ILE A 1129 -7.08 -37.66 8.80
CA ILE A 1129 -6.81 -36.39 8.13
C ILE A 1129 -6.11 -35.39 9.03
N GLY A 1130 -5.94 -35.71 10.33
CA GLY A 1130 -5.26 -34.84 11.28
C GLY A 1130 -5.33 -35.32 12.73
N THR A 1131 -5.05 -34.42 13.66
CA THR A 1131 -5.07 -34.68 15.11
C THR A 1131 -5.61 -33.48 15.89
N VAL A 1132 -6.33 -33.76 16.97
CA VAL A 1132 -6.78 -32.75 17.95
C VAL A 1132 -5.57 -32.21 18.69
N THR A 1133 -5.48 -30.89 18.84
CA THR A 1133 -4.39 -30.20 19.56
C THR A 1133 -4.85 -29.74 20.94
N SER A 1134 -6.10 -29.27 21.06
CA SER A 1134 -6.72 -28.85 22.31
C SER A 1134 -8.24 -28.97 22.26
N CYS A 1135 -8.87 -29.13 23.41
CA CYS A 1135 -10.32 -29.18 23.54
C CYS A 1135 -10.77 -28.77 24.94
N THR A 1136 -11.89 -28.07 25.03
CA THR A 1136 -12.49 -27.62 26.29
C THR A 1136 -14.02 -27.71 26.21
N LEU A 1137 -14.67 -27.74 27.36
CA LEU A 1137 -16.12 -27.55 27.46
C LEU A 1137 -16.45 -26.06 27.45
N VAL A 1138 -17.40 -25.64 26.62
CA VAL A 1138 -17.98 -24.29 26.55
C VAL A 1138 -19.49 -24.45 26.60
N GLY A 1139 -20.12 -23.98 27.70
CA GLY A 1139 -21.53 -24.26 27.96
C GLY A 1139 -21.79 -25.76 28.07
N ASP A 1140 -22.63 -26.31 27.19
CA ASP A 1140 -23.03 -27.73 27.16
C ASP A 1140 -22.33 -28.54 26.06
N ARG A 1141 -21.40 -27.93 25.31
CA ARG A 1141 -20.70 -28.54 24.18
C ARG A 1141 -19.19 -28.42 24.29
N GLN A 1142 -18.47 -29.35 23.68
CA GLN A 1142 -17.02 -29.27 23.57
C GLN A 1142 -16.62 -28.50 22.31
N ILE A 1143 -15.70 -27.56 22.47
CA ILE A 1143 -15.05 -26.83 21.38
C ILE A 1143 -13.57 -27.15 21.44
N GLY A 1144 -12.97 -27.44 20.28
CA GLY A 1144 -11.57 -27.78 20.20
C GLY A 1144 -10.90 -27.23 18.95
N MET A 1145 -9.60 -27.50 18.87
CA MET A 1145 -8.78 -27.22 17.71
C MET A 1145 -8.05 -28.47 17.26
N ALA A 1146 -7.82 -28.57 15.96
CA ALA A 1146 -7.15 -29.70 15.34
C ALA A 1146 -6.26 -29.26 14.19
N LEU A 1147 -5.09 -29.88 14.06
CA LEU A 1147 -4.25 -29.77 12.88
C LEU A 1147 -4.71 -30.80 11.86
N ILE A 1148 -5.28 -30.34 10.75
CA ILE A 1148 -5.82 -31.21 9.71
C ILE A 1148 -5.30 -30.84 8.31
N ASP A 1149 -5.53 -31.71 7.34
CA ASP A 1149 -5.37 -31.40 5.92
C ASP A 1149 -6.39 -30.33 5.48
N GLY A 1150 -5.90 -29.24 4.90
CA GLY A 1150 -6.66 -28.04 4.57
C GLY A 1150 -7.81 -28.25 3.60
N ARG A 1151 -7.86 -29.38 2.87
CA ARG A 1151 -9.02 -29.75 2.03
C ARG A 1151 -10.29 -30.03 2.84
N TYR A 1152 -10.16 -30.19 4.15
CA TYR A 1152 -11.27 -30.43 5.07
C TYR A 1152 -11.46 -29.28 6.07
N ALA A 1153 -10.83 -28.12 5.81
CA ALA A 1153 -10.85 -26.97 6.73
C ALA A 1153 -12.01 -26.00 6.50
N GLU A 1154 -12.87 -26.26 5.53
CA GLU A 1154 -14.04 -25.42 5.26
C GLU A 1154 -15.05 -25.52 6.42
N PRO A 1155 -15.55 -24.38 6.94
CA PRO A 1155 -16.62 -24.38 7.94
C PRO A 1155 -17.84 -25.19 7.49
N GLY A 1156 -18.42 -25.96 8.41
CA GLY A 1156 -19.50 -26.91 8.12
C GLY A 1156 -19.02 -28.31 7.70
N THR A 1157 -17.72 -28.51 7.44
CA THR A 1157 -17.19 -29.85 7.17
C THR A 1157 -17.32 -30.74 8.39
N GLU A 1158 -17.87 -31.94 8.21
CA GLU A 1158 -17.99 -32.93 9.29
C GLU A 1158 -16.70 -33.72 9.50
N LEU A 1159 -16.38 -33.95 10.77
CA LEU A 1159 -15.22 -34.67 11.27
C LEU A 1159 -15.66 -35.77 12.23
N LEU A 1160 -14.87 -36.84 12.28
CA LEU A 1160 -15.01 -37.90 13.27
C LEU A 1160 -13.73 -37.92 14.12
N ILE A 1161 -13.85 -37.86 15.44
CA ILE A 1161 -12.70 -37.86 16.37
C ILE A 1161 -12.68 -39.17 17.15
N TYR A 1162 -11.56 -39.88 17.13
CA TYR A 1162 -11.42 -41.17 17.83
C TYR A 1162 -10.76 -40.96 19.20
N PRO A 1163 -11.51 -41.03 20.31
CA PRO A 1163 -10.96 -40.80 21.62
C PRO A 1163 -10.04 -41.96 22.04
N GLN A 1164 -8.85 -41.64 22.54
CA GLN A 1164 -7.96 -42.68 23.07
C GLN A 1164 -8.55 -43.21 24.38
N THR A 1165 -9.02 -44.46 24.37
CA THR A 1165 -9.71 -45.06 25.52
C THR A 1165 -8.75 -45.90 26.35
N ARG A 1166 -8.52 -45.52 27.61
CA ARG A 1166 -7.80 -46.39 28.56
C ARG A 1166 -8.62 -47.66 28.78
N GLY A 1167 -8.13 -48.79 28.27
CA GLY A 1167 -8.76 -50.11 28.43
C GLY A 1167 -9.67 -50.57 27.28
N ALA A 1168 -9.84 -49.79 26.20
CA ALA A 1168 -10.50 -50.32 25.00
C ALA A 1168 -9.55 -51.29 24.29
N VAL A 1169 -10.10 -52.40 23.79
CA VAL A 1169 -9.31 -53.42 23.11
C VAL A 1169 -8.94 -52.90 21.72
N CYS A 1170 -7.63 -52.84 21.42
CA CYS A 1170 -7.12 -52.49 20.10
C CYS A 1170 -7.15 -53.72 19.16
N LYS A 1171 -8.31 -54.37 19.07
CA LYS A 1171 -8.56 -55.49 18.16
C LYS A 1171 -8.91 -54.91 16.79
N SER A 1172 -8.37 -55.51 15.73
CA SER A 1172 -8.89 -55.24 14.39
C SER A 1172 -10.36 -55.64 14.33
N PRO A 1173 -11.19 -55.05 13.44
CA PRO A 1173 -12.61 -55.41 13.34
C PRO A 1173 -12.88 -56.92 13.13
N GLN A 1174 -11.88 -57.67 12.67
CA GLN A 1174 -11.92 -59.12 12.43
C GLN A 1174 -11.68 -59.96 13.71
N GLU A 1175 -11.14 -59.35 14.77
CA GLU A 1175 -10.77 -60.00 16.03
C GLU A 1175 -11.77 -59.69 17.17
N LEU A 1176 -12.82 -58.93 16.87
CA LEU A 1176 -13.86 -58.56 17.83
C LEU A 1176 -14.77 -59.74 18.16
N GLU A 1177 -14.97 -59.98 19.45
CA GLU A 1177 -15.86 -61.00 20.00
C GLU A 1177 -17.08 -60.38 20.68
N LEU A 1178 -18.16 -61.17 20.84
CA LEU A 1178 -19.38 -60.72 21.51
C LEU A 1178 -19.07 -60.30 22.96
N GLY A 1179 -19.30 -59.02 23.28
CA GLY A 1179 -19.02 -58.44 24.60
C GLY A 1179 -17.80 -57.50 24.63
N ASP A 1180 -17.01 -57.45 23.56
CA ASP A 1180 -15.91 -56.48 23.44
C ASP A 1180 -16.44 -55.04 23.42
N THR A 1181 -15.76 -54.16 24.16
CA THR A 1181 -16.02 -52.72 24.15
C THR A 1181 -15.06 -52.03 23.17
N VAL A 1182 -15.60 -51.40 22.13
CA VAL A 1182 -14.84 -50.63 21.14
C VAL A 1182 -15.01 -49.13 21.34
N ALA A 1183 -13.96 -48.36 21.04
CA ALA A 1183 -14.04 -46.91 21.05
C ALA A 1183 -14.83 -46.44 19.81
N LEU A 1184 -15.96 -45.76 20.03
CA LEU A 1184 -16.72 -45.12 18.96
C LEU A 1184 -16.13 -43.74 18.66
N ALA A 1185 -16.21 -43.35 17.38
CA ALA A 1185 -15.90 -41.99 16.97
C ALA A 1185 -16.93 -41.00 17.53
N ILE A 1186 -16.47 -39.79 17.82
CA ILE A 1186 -17.30 -38.67 18.23
C ILE A 1186 -17.47 -37.73 17.04
N ASP A 1187 -18.73 -37.41 16.70
CA ASP A 1187 -19.07 -36.48 15.64
C ASP A 1187 -18.69 -35.04 16.02
N ALA A 1188 -18.04 -34.33 15.09
CA ALA A 1188 -17.71 -32.93 15.20
C ALA A 1188 -17.91 -32.20 13.87
N VAL A 1189 -18.04 -30.88 13.94
CA VAL A 1189 -18.15 -30.01 12.76
C VAL A 1189 -17.12 -28.90 12.82
N VAL A 1190 -16.47 -28.62 11.69
CA VAL A 1190 -15.55 -27.50 11.53
C VAL A 1190 -16.32 -26.18 11.66
N LEU A 1191 -15.80 -25.29 12.49
CA LEU A 1191 -16.28 -23.91 12.65
C LEU A 1191 -15.39 -22.94 11.88
N SER A 1192 -15.84 -21.70 11.74
CA SER A 1192 -14.94 -20.59 11.41
C SER A 1192 -13.76 -20.56 12.38
N ARG A 1193 -12.55 -20.34 11.84
CA ARG A 1193 -11.28 -20.35 12.61
C ARG A 1193 -11.35 -19.39 13.79
N PHE A 1194 -11.81 -18.17 13.54
CA PHE A 1194 -12.11 -17.17 14.55
C PHE A 1194 -13.63 -16.96 14.56
N PRO A 1195 -14.27 -16.81 15.74
CA PRO A 1195 -15.69 -16.50 15.83
C PRO A 1195 -16.06 -15.29 14.97
N GLU A 1196 -17.16 -15.39 14.21
CA GLU A 1196 -17.71 -14.22 13.53
C GLU A 1196 -18.21 -13.25 14.60
N ARG A 1197 -17.72 -12.01 14.53
CA ARG A 1197 -18.21 -10.95 15.41
C ARG A 1197 -19.61 -10.60 14.91
N GLY A 1198 -20.61 -10.66 15.79
CA GLY A 1198 -21.96 -10.21 15.47
C GLY A 1198 -21.89 -8.80 14.87
N THR A 1199 -22.48 -8.64 13.69
CA THR A 1199 -22.63 -7.37 12.97
C THR A 1199 -23.32 -6.31 13.80
#